data_AF-A0A9D7ED87-F1
#
_entry.id   AF-A0A9D7ED87-F1
#
_cell.length_a   1.000
_cell.length_b   1.000
_cell.length_c   1.000
_cell.angle_alpha   90.00
_cell.angle_beta   90.00
_cell.angle_gamma   90.00
#
_symmetry.space_group_name_H-M   'P 1'
#
loop_
_entity.id
_entity.type
_entity.pdbx_description
1 polymer ?
#
loop_
_entity_poly.entity_id
_entity_poly.type
_entity_poly.pdbx_seq_one_letter_code
_entity_poly.pdbx_strand_id
1 'polypeptide(L)'
;MIRTILTLVLALTSFAFAATIHVPGDQPTIQAGVDAALDNDTVFVAPGDYAENIIINSKSISLISDSGATMTIIRPFDSGERALHLPTNLNHAFLLKGFTFTGSNGHACVEIYRGDAGVYDNIFEDNDVDDGAIFLYYCGGTVMNNVFRNNRGTLHGGGIRVASWSPMLIAGNTITGNTATYGAGINALGARYATVRNNILVDNHALSGGGGIYLANPDAFSNLVHDNTIVNCSSGNNTGGGICFAAADGDTAYNNIVVSCQGNGLWAATSVNCYFDYNCLFNNSPGDYSGVIYGPNAVYADPQFVGGDPFSYELMPSSPCIDAGNPETRFNDLDGSRNDIGAVLVETPAVPKTIRVPADQPTIQAAVDVANDGDTILVAPGEYSENVVIVFKSIVMISDSGAAATILRPLDPSQRALHLPNNSGFEFTLRGFTFTGSNGHTCVEIYLGNAVVSDNVFEDNDVDDGAIFLYYCGGTVKNNAFRNNRGTSHGGGIRVASWSPMLIEANTITGNTAKYGAGINALGARYATIRNNLIVDNHASMGGGGLYLANPDAYNNLVHDNTIVDCSSGDNTGGGICFAAADGDTAYNNIVVNCQGNGIWAASSINCYFDYNCLFNNVPGDYSGVVTGPNGVYADPMFVGGNPFSFDLMPFSPCIDKGNPDPMFNDLDGSRNDIGAFPVIAYVLGDADGNGTVNVSDAVFLLNYIFAFGPAPIPPAAGDPNCDGNCNISDVVYIINYIFSGGPAPCQK
;
A
#
# COMPACT_ATOMS: atom_id res chain seq x y z
N MET A 1 -35.86 52.23 4.33
CA MET A 1 -35.76 51.04 3.47
C MET A 1 -34.29 50.64 3.47
N ILE A 2 -34.00 49.52 4.13
CA ILE A 2 -32.74 49.19 4.82
C ILE A 2 -32.01 48.07 4.05
N ARG A 3 -30.69 48.28 3.85
CA ARG A 3 -29.56 47.31 3.67
C ARG A 3 -29.62 46.37 2.45
N THR A 4 -28.54 45.97 1.78
CA THR A 4 -27.21 45.50 2.25
C THR A 4 -26.23 45.56 1.06
N ILE A 5 -25.15 46.34 1.11
CA ILE A 5 -23.72 45.98 1.35
C ILE A 5 -23.13 44.91 0.41
N LEU A 6 -22.10 45.40 -0.29
CA LEU A 6 -21.05 44.83 -1.12
C LEU A 6 -20.25 43.69 -0.46
N THR A 7 -20.06 42.56 -1.17
CA THR A 7 -18.80 41.78 -1.14
C THR A 7 -18.68 40.91 -2.38
N LEU A 8 -17.67 41.22 -3.20
CA LEU A 8 -17.15 40.40 -4.29
C LEU A 8 -16.29 39.29 -3.67
N VAL A 9 -16.62 38.02 -3.90
CA VAL A 9 -15.75 36.88 -3.52
C VAL A 9 -15.28 36.24 -4.82
N LEU A 10 -13.99 36.44 -5.11
CA LEU A 10 -13.22 35.67 -6.08
C LEU A 10 -13.07 34.25 -5.50
N ALA A 11 -13.66 33.24 -6.14
CA ALA A 11 -13.38 31.84 -5.82
C ALA A 11 -12.34 31.31 -6.83
N LEU A 12 -11.07 31.33 -6.43
CA LEU A 12 -10.05 30.45 -6.98
C LEU A 12 -10.21 29.09 -6.28
N THR A 13 -10.34 28.00 -7.03
CA THR A 13 -10.09 26.63 -6.53
C THR A 13 -9.52 25.82 -7.70
N SER A 14 -8.22 25.55 -7.80
CA SER A 14 -7.31 24.75 -6.95
C SER A 14 -7.45 23.25 -7.21
N PHE A 15 -6.45 22.67 -7.89
CA PHE A 15 -6.17 21.24 -7.97
C PHE A 15 -6.40 20.57 -6.61
N ALA A 16 -7.27 19.56 -6.51
CA ALA A 16 -7.42 18.79 -5.28
C ALA A 16 -6.29 17.75 -5.20
N PHE A 17 -5.12 18.22 -4.76
CA PHE A 17 -4.17 17.36 -4.07
C PHE A 17 -4.81 16.88 -2.76
N ALA A 18 -4.34 15.77 -2.20
CA ALA A 18 -4.60 15.41 -0.80
C ALA A 18 -4.47 16.66 0.07
N ALA A 19 -5.57 17.11 0.66
CA ALA A 19 -5.61 18.38 1.34
C ALA A 19 -4.87 18.24 2.68
N THR A 20 -4.14 19.29 3.06
CA THR A 20 -3.57 19.41 4.40
C THR A 20 -4.45 20.36 5.19
N ILE A 21 -5.14 19.83 6.20
CA ILE A 21 -6.01 20.58 7.11
C ILE A 21 -5.21 20.88 8.38
N HIS A 22 -4.89 22.15 8.60
CA HIS A 22 -4.11 22.58 9.74
C HIS A 22 -4.99 22.75 10.97
N VAL A 23 -4.62 22.14 12.09
CA VAL A 23 -5.29 22.33 13.38
C VAL A 23 -4.32 23.04 14.33
N PRO A 24 -4.69 24.18 14.96
CA PRO A 24 -6.02 24.79 14.99
C PRO A 24 -6.29 25.82 13.87
N GLY A 25 -5.41 25.92 12.86
CA GLY A 25 -5.42 27.01 11.87
C GLY A 25 -6.66 27.05 10.97
N ASP A 26 -6.94 25.94 10.29
CA ASP A 26 -8.07 25.75 9.38
C ASP A 26 -9.32 25.23 10.12
N GLN A 27 -9.11 24.37 11.12
CA GLN A 27 -10.17 23.82 11.97
C GLN A 27 -9.81 23.96 13.45
N PRO A 28 -10.76 24.34 14.33
CA PRO A 28 -10.45 24.71 15.71
C PRO A 28 -10.06 23.54 16.62
N THR A 29 -10.40 22.30 16.24
CA THR A 29 -10.09 21.08 17.01
C THR A 29 -9.66 19.96 16.06
N ILE A 30 -9.04 18.92 16.61
CA ILE A 30 -8.60 17.76 15.81
C ILE A 30 -9.82 17.05 15.23
N GLN A 31 -10.89 16.84 16.03
CA GLN A 31 -12.11 16.24 15.51
C GLN A 31 -12.73 17.05 14.36
N ALA A 32 -12.74 18.38 14.45
CA ALA A 32 -13.23 19.22 13.36
C ALA A 32 -12.36 19.08 12.09
N GLY A 33 -11.04 18.91 12.26
CA GLY A 33 -10.10 18.55 11.19
C GLY A 33 -10.46 17.22 10.54
N VAL A 34 -10.66 16.18 11.35
CA VAL A 34 -11.07 14.84 10.90
C VAL A 34 -12.43 14.86 10.20
N ASP A 35 -13.39 15.62 10.72
CA ASP A 35 -14.72 15.74 10.13
C ASP A 35 -14.67 16.38 8.74
N ALA A 36 -13.81 17.39 8.58
CA ALA A 36 -13.59 18.09 7.31
C ALA A 36 -12.74 17.30 6.30
N ALA A 37 -11.89 16.39 6.76
CA ALA A 37 -11.01 15.59 5.91
C ALA A 37 -11.78 14.62 4.99
N LEU A 38 -11.31 14.44 3.77
CA LEU A 38 -11.69 13.38 2.83
C LEU A 38 -10.65 12.27 2.81
N ASP A 39 -10.91 11.17 2.10
CA ASP A 39 -9.93 10.10 1.93
C ASP A 39 -8.63 10.62 1.30
N ASN A 40 -7.52 10.18 1.89
CA ASN A 40 -6.13 10.54 1.64
C ASN A 40 -5.70 11.94 2.13
N ASP A 41 -6.59 12.72 2.73
CA ASP A 41 -6.21 14.00 3.34
C ASP A 41 -5.31 13.81 4.57
N THR A 42 -4.57 14.86 4.89
CA THR A 42 -3.76 14.97 6.10
C THR A 42 -4.37 15.98 7.06
N VAL A 43 -4.68 15.56 8.27
CA VAL A 43 -4.94 16.44 9.41
C VAL A 43 -3.60 16.73 10.07
N PHE A 44 -3.09 17.95 9.89
CA PHE A 44 -1.76 18.39 10.33
C PHE A 44 -1.88 19.26 11.58
N VAL A 45 -1.40 18.76 12.72
CA VAL A 45 -1.70 19.32 14.04
C VAL A 45 -0.48 20.05 14.61
N ALA A 46 -0.64 21.35 14.87
CA ALA A 46 0.36 22.20 15.48
C ALA A 46 0.62 21.82 16.96
N PRO A 47 1.79 22.19 17.54
CA PRO A 47 2.07 22.05 18.97
C PRO A 47 0.90 22.48 19.84
N GLY A 48 0.58 21.67 20.84
CA GLY A 48 -0.54 21.95 21.72
C GLY A 48 -0.89 20.80 22.63
N ASP A 49 -1.86 21.07 23.48
CA ASP A 49 -2.43 20.11 24.42
C ASP A 49 -3.93 20.02 24.16
N TYR A 50 -4.32 18.93 23.51
CA TYR A 50 -5.64 18.71 22.94
C TYR A 50 -6.40 17.71 23.82
N ALA A 51 -7.43 18.22 24.50
CA ALA A 51 -8.34 17.39 25.29
C ALA A 51 -9.55 16.98 24.42
N GLU A 52 -9.43 15.85 23.73
CA GLU A 52 -10.42 15.36 22.75
C GLU A 52 -10.53 13.83 22.80
N ASN A 53 -11.73 13.30 22.54
CA ASN A 53 -11.96 11.89 22.23
C ASN A 53 -12.25 11.81 20.72
N ILE A 54 -11.22 11.51 19.92
CA ILE A 54 -11.27 11.59 18.47
C ILE A 54 -11.85 10.30 17.89
N ILE A 55 -12.79 10.41 16.96
CA ILE A 55 -13.39 9.28 16.24
C ILE A 55 -13.22 9.48 14.74
N ILE A 56 -12.59 8.51 14.08
CA ILE A 56 -12.47 8.49 12.61
C ILE A 56 -13.39 7.38 12.08
N ASN A 57 -14.45 7.78 11.39
CA ASN A 57 -15.43 6.86 10.82
C ASN A 57 -15.19 6.66 9.33
N SER A 58 -14.72 5.47 8.93
CA SER A 58 -14.69 5.04 7.52
C SER A 58 -13.93 5.97 6.58
N LYS A 59 -12.82 6.57 7.05
CA LYS A 59 -11.94 7.43 6.24
C LYS A 59 -10.51 6.90 6.28
N SER A 60 -9.82 6.97 5.15
CA SER A 60 -8.39 6.67 5.04
C SER A 60 -7.59 7.96 5.08
N ILE A 61 -7.21 8.44 6.27
CA ILE A 61 -6.54 9.75 6.42
C ILE A 61 -5.19 9.62 7.13
N SER A 62 -4.38 10.67 7.02
CA SER A 62 -3.17 10.84 7.84
C SER A 62 -3.43 11.83 8.97
N LEU A 63 -3.16 11.44 10.20
CA LEU A 63 -3.10 12.32 11.36
C LEU A 63 -1.64 12.50 11.75
N ILE A 64 -1.10 13.70 11.55
CA ILE A 64 0.33 13.98 11.69
C ILE A 64 0.53 15.24 12.55
N SER A 65 1.44 15.16 13.52
CA SER A 65 1.92 16.32 14.28
C SER A 65 2.97 17.10 13.50
N ASP A 66 2.86 18.42 13.50
CA ASP A 66 3.81 19.35 12.88
C ASP A 66 5.16 19.42 13.62
N SER A 67 5.17 19.14 14.92
CA SER A 67 6.36 19.35 15.77
C SER A 67 6.78 18.13 16.60
N GLY A 68 6.22 16.95 16.27
CA GLY A 68 6.54 15.68 16.92
C GLY A 68 5.92 15.50 18.30
N ALA A 69 6.14 14.31 18.86
CA ALA A 69 5.36 13.81 20.00
C ALA A 69 5.53 14.64 21.26
N THR A 70 6.72 15.17 21.53
CA THR A 70 6.99 15.92 22.76
C THR A 70 6.27 17.27 22.85
N MET A 71 5.75 17.78 21.73
CA MET A 71 5.12 19.10 21.64
C MET A 71 3.61 19.05 21.36
N THR A 72 3.09 17.90 20.94
CA THR A 72 1.69 17.73 20.53
C THR A 72 1.06 16.60 21.31
N ILE A 73 0.34 16.95 22.37
CA ILE A 73 -0.23 16.03 23.35
C ILE A 73 -1.73 15.90 23.09
N ILE A 74 -2.21 14.66 22.98
CA ILE A 74 -3.63 14.31 22.95
C ILE A 74 -3.93 13.57 24.24
N ARG A 75 -4.95 14.06 24.96
CA ARG A 75 -5.52 13.37 26.11
C ARG A 75 -7.03 13.31 25.97
N PRO A 76 -7.68 12.24 26.45
CA PRO A 76 -9.11 12.11 26.32
C PRO A 76 -9.82 13.22 27.14
N PHE A 77 -10.88 13.79 26.58
CA PHE A 77 -11.73 14.71 27.33
C PHE A 77 -12.50 13.98 28.44
N ASP A 78 -13.06 12.80 28.11
CA ASP A 78 -13.54 11.81 29.06
C ASP A 78 -12.50 10.70 29.21
N SER A 79 -11.81 10.67 30.35
CA SER A 79 -10.77 9.67 30.62
C SER A 79 -11.27 8.22 30.59
N GLY A 80 -12.58 7.98 30.75
CA GLY A 80 -13.15 6.63 30.62
C GLY A 80 -13.12 6.08 29.20
N GLU A 81 -12.91 6.94 28.20
CA GLU A 81 -12.98 6.62 26.78
C GLU A 81 -11.63 6.73 26.07
N ARG A 82 -11.60 6.20 24.83
CA ARG A 82 -10.44 6.25 23.93
C ARG A 82 -10.11 7.71 23.58
N ALA A 83 -8.83 8.06 23.55
CA ALA A 83 -8.35 9.33 23.02
C ALA A 83 -8.46 9.37 21.49
N LEU A 84 -8.22 8.23 20.83
CA LEU A 84 -8.46 8.05 19.39
C LEU A 84 -9.10 6.68 19.14
N HIS A 85 -10.18 6.67 18.36
CA HIS A 85 -10.92 5.47 18.04
C HIS A 85 -11.28 5.41 16.55
N LEU A 86 -10.95 4.28 15.92
CA LEU A 86 -11.38 3.92 14.57
C LEU A 86 -12.33 2.72 14.65
N PRO A 87 -13.65 2.92 14.85
CA PRO A 87 -14.61 1.84 15.11
C PRO A 87 -15.11 1.08 13.87
N THR A 88 -14.64 1.42 12.68
CA THR A 88 -15.34 1.04 11.44
C THR A 88 -15.17 -0.44 11.07
N ASN A 89 -16.24 -1.05 10.52
CA ASN A 89 -16.19 -2.38 9.92
C ASN A 89 -15.68 -2.35 8.47
N LEU A 90 -15.45 -1.17 7.90
CA LEU A 90 -14.87 -1.00 6.57
C LEU A 90 -13.35 -0.96 6.68
N ASN A 91 -12.64 -1.47 5.69
CA ASN A 91 -11.18 -1.31 5.66
C ASN A 91 -10.83 0.15 5.35
N HIS A 92 -9.77 0.64 5.99
CA HIS A 92 -9.22 1.99 5.84
C HIS A 92 -7.69 1.90 5.84
N ALA A 93 -7.02 2.89 5.27
CA ALA A 93 -5.58 3.09 5.41
C ALA A 93 -5.34 4.32 6.29
N PHE A 94 -4.77 4.12 7.47
CA PHE A 94 -4.60 5.18 8.46
C PHE A 94 -3.13 5.37 8.86
N LEU A 95 -2.66 6.61 8.82
CA LEU A 95 -1.34 7.00 9.29
C LEU A 95 -1.47 7.85 10.56
N LEU A 96 -0.81 7.43 11.65
CA LEU A 96 -0.71 8.17 12.91
C LEU A 96 0.75 8.48 13.21
N LYS A 97 1.10 9.77 13.28
CA LYS A 97 2.48 10.18 13.46
C LYS A 97 2.73 11.35 14.39
N GLY A 98 3.66 11.20 15.33
CA GLY A 98 4.26 12.30 16.06
C GLY A 98 3.43 12.87 17.21
N PHE A 99 2.59 12.10 17.88
CA PHE A 99 1.77 12.57 19.01
C PHE A 99 2.19 11.94 20.33
N THR A 100 1.95 12.63 21.45
CA THR A 100 1.88 12.00 22.77
C THR A 100 0.42 11.69 23.11
N PHE A 101 0.12 10.46 23.51
CA PHE A 101 -1.17 10.00 23.99
C PHE A 101 -1.09 9.64 25.48
N THR A 102 -1.88 10.32 26.33
CA THR A 102 -1.81 10.14 27.78
C THR A 102 -3.15 10.33 28.51
N GLY A 103 -3.30 9.74 29.69
CA GLY A 103 -4.39 10.00 30.62
C GLY A 103 -5.68 9.22 30.40
N SER A 104 -5.69 8.21 29.52
CA SER A 104 -6.82 7.27 29.40
C SER A 104 -6.91 6.37 30.63
N ASN A 105 -8.14 6.12 31.10
CA ASN A 105 -8.51 5.35 32.29
C ASN A 105 -9.80 4.52 32.04
N GLY A 106 -9.71 3.47 31.22
CA GLY A 106 -10.87 2.73 30.72
C GLY A 106 -10.52 1.83 29.56
N HIS A 107 -11.10 2.05 28.38
CA HIS A 107 -10.72 1.36 27.14
C HIS A 107 -9.24 1.59 26.74
N ALA A 108 -8.76 1.01 25.64
CA ALA A 108 -7.45 1.37 25.07
C ALA A 108 -7.33 2.89 24.83
N CYS A 109 -6.12 3.45 24.91
CA CYS A 109 -5.94 4.89 24.67
C CYS A 109 -6.14 5.20 23.18
N VAL A 110 -5.53 4.38 22.32
CA VAL A 110 -5.78 4.37 20.87
C VAL A 110 -6.25 3.00 20.46
N GLU A 111 -7.39 2.95 19.79
CA GLU A 111 -7.98 1.70 19.30
C GLU A 111 -8.25 1.79 17.81
N ILE A 112 -7.66 0.84 17.07
CA ILE A 112 -7.78 0.75 15.62
C ILE A 112 -8.36 -0.61 15.27
N TYR A 113 -9.54 -0.56 14.64
CA TYR A 113 -10.23 -1.74 14.16
C TYR A 113 -10.20 -1.80 12.64
N ARG A 114 -9.77 -2.95 12.12
CA ARG A 114 -9.76 -3.30 10.70
C ARG A 114 -8.86 -2.38 9.85
N GLY A 115 -8.50 -2.79 8.64
CA GLY A 115 -7.69 -1.98 7.71
C GLY A 115 -6.19 -2.00 7.98
N ASP A 116 -5.45 -1.09 7.33
CA ASP A 116 -4.00 -0.95 7.47
C ASP A 116 -3.67 0.27 8.34
N ALA A 117 -2.82 0.05 9.34
CA ALA A 117 -2.42 1.09 10.29
C ALA A 117 -0.90 1.29 10.28
N GLY A 118 -0.47 2.50 9.94
CA GLY A 118 0.90 2.97 10.13
C GLY A 118 0.98 3.86 11.37
N VAL A 119 1.72 3.43 12.40
CA VAL A 119 1.86 4.14 13.68
C VAL A 119 3.33 4.44 13.92
N TYR A 120 3.71 5.71 13.83
CA TYR A 120 5.12 6.13 13.82
C TYR A 120 5.44 7.27 14.78
N ASP A 121 6.60 7.20 15.44
CA ASP A 121 7.18 8.34 16.17
C ASP A 121 6.25 8.95 17.25
N ASN A 122 5.35 8.15 17.83
CA ASN A 122 4.43 8.56 18.89
C ASN A 122 4.96 8.19 20.28
N ILE A 123 4.43 8.84 21.32
CA ILE A 123 4.64 8.49 22.72
C ILE A 123 3.28 8.09 23.32
N PHE A 124 3.18 6.93 23.93
CA PHE A 124 2.03 6.49 24.71
C PHE A 124 2.46 6.39 26.16
N GLU A 125 1.91 7.23 27.04
CA GLU A 125 2.36 7.30 28.42
C GLU A 125 1.28 7.47 29.46
N ASP A 126 1.50 6.85 30.62
CA ASP A 126 0.67 7.03 31.82
C ASP A 126 -0.83 6.76 31.57
N ASN A 127 -1.14 5.74 30.77
CA ASN A 127 -2.52 5.29 30.51
C ASN A 127 -2.87 4.06 31.38
N ASP A 128 -4.00 4.07 32.08
CA ASP A 128 -4.53 2.95 32.90
C ASP A 128 -5.75 2.33 32.19
N VAL A 129 -5.48 1.42 31.25
CA VAL A 129 -6.42 0.95 30.24
C VAL A 129 -6.78 -0.53 30.44
N ASP A 130 -7.87 -1.00 29.85
CA ASP A 130 -8.35 -2.37 29.98
C ASP A 130 -7.52 -3.34 29.11
N ASP A 131 -7.15 -2.87 27.92
CA ASP A 131 -6.25 -3.53 26.98
C ASP A 131 -4.94 -2.72 26.85
N GLY A 132 -4.31 -2.69 25.68
CA GLY A 132 -3.06 -1.96 25.51
C GLY A 132 -3.24 -0.46 25.35
N ALA A 133 -2.20 0.32 25.63
CA ALA A 133 -2.19 1.75 25.33
C ALA A 133 -2.51 1.99 23.85
N ILE A 134 -2.02 1.11 22.97
CA ILE A 134 -2.60 0.89 21.65
C ILE A 134 -3.20 -0.51 21.52
N PHE A 135 -4.39 -0.60 20.94
CA PHE A 135 -5.04 -1.85 20.58
C PHE A 135 -5.34 -1.93 19.08
N LEU A 136 -4.75 -2.93 18.43
CA LEU A 136 -4.88 -3.24 17.01
C LEU A 136 -5.58 -4.58 16.83
N TYR A 137 -6.69 -4.63 16.10
CA TYR A 137 -7.39 -5.89 15.86
C TYR A 137 -8.04 -5.97 14.47
N TYR A 138 -7.86 -7.10 13.80
CA TYR A 138 -8.12 -7.28 12.35
C TYR A 138 -7.36 -6.31 11.44
N CYS A 139 -6.18 -5.85 11.85
CA CYS A 139 -5.40 -4.84 11.13
C CYS A 139 -4.11 -5.40 10.52
N GLY A 140 -3.74 -4.93 9.34
CA GLY A 140 -2.37 -4.99 8.82
C GLY A 140 -1.58 -3.72 9.14
N GLY A 141 -0.28 -3.73 8.86
CA GLY A 141 0.55 -2.51 8.91
C GLY A 141 1.69 -2.56 9.92
N THR A 142 2.07 -1.40 10.44
CA THR A 142 3.34 -1.19 11.15
C THR A 142 3.17 -0.32 12.38
N VAL A 143 3.77 -0.74 13.49
CA VAL A 143 4.01 0.07 14.69
C VAL A 143 5.51 0.23 14.84
N MET A 144 6.03 1.42 14.55
CA MET A 144 7.47 1.63 14.50
C MET A 144 7.96 2.93 15.12
N ASN A 145 9.12 2.88 15.78
CA ASN A 145 9.78 4.03 16.41
C ASN A 145 8.90 4.77 17.43
N ASN A 146 7.97 4.08 18.08
CA ASN A 146 7.15 4.67 19.14
C ASN A 146 7.75 4.38 20.51
N VAL A 147 7.38 5.21 21.48
CA VAL A 147 7.68 5.02 22.90
C VAL A 147 6.40 4.64 23.64
N PHE A 148 6.41 3.52 24.35
CA PHE A 148 5.33 3.10 25.24
C PHE A 148 5.86 3.04 26.66
N ARG A 149 5.45 3.96 27.54
CA ARG A 149 5.99 3.98 28.89
C ARG A 149 4.96 4.14 30.00
N ASN A 150 5.16 3.41 31.10
CA ASN A 150 4.33 3.51 32.31
C ASN A 150 2.83 3.28 32.06
N ASN A 151 2.47 2.56 31.00
CA ASN A 151 1.07 2.22 30.75
C ASN A 151 0.70 0.95 31.52
N ARG A 152 -0.55 0.89 31.98
CA ARG A 152 -1.10 -0.22 32.72
C ARG A 152 -2.29 -0.79 31.96
N GLY A 153 -2.20 -2.04 31.51
CA GLY A 153 -3.31 -2.81 30.97
C GLY A 153 -3.94 -3.67 32.08
N THR A 154 -5.25 -3.64 32.31
CA THR A 154 -5.86 -4.51 33.33
C THR A 154 -5.70 -5.99 32.96
N LEU A 155 -5.86 -6.31 31.67
CA LEU A 155 -5.81 -7.69 31.17
C LEU A 155 -4.64 -7.95 30.22
N HIS A 156 -4.47 -7.14 29.17
CA HIS A 156 -3.52 -7.45 28.10
C HIS A 156 -2.71 -6.24 27.67
N GLY A 157 -1.42 -6.44 27.35
CA GLY A 157 -0.73 -5.57 26.40
C GLY A 157 -0.44 -4.17 26.89
N GLY A 158 -0.06 -3.96 28.16
CA GLY A 158 0.05 -2.64 28.80
C GLY A 158 0.60 -1.54 27.88
N GLY A 159 1.66 -1.82 27.12
CA GLY A 159 2.05 -1.02 25.95
C GLY A 159 1.22 -1.29 24.69
N ILE A 160 1.49 -2.43 24.03
CA ILE A 160 0.90 -2.77 22.72
C ILE A 160 0.05 -4.04 22.82
N ARG A 161 -1.18 -3.99 22.29
CA ARG A 161 -2.05 -5.15 22.08
C ARG A 161 -2.32 -5.37 20.59
N VAL A 162 -2.05 -6.59 20.09
CA VAL A 162 -2.37 -7.04 18.73
C VAL A 162 -3.20 -8.30 18.75
N ALA A 163 -4.42 -8.27 18.20
CA ALA A 163 -5.35 -9.41 18.22
C ALA A 163 -5.95 -9.75 16.86
N SER A 164 -6.58 -10.92 16.79
CA SER A 164 -7.52 -11.33 15.73
C SER A 164 -7.02 -11.14 14.29
N TRP A 165 -6.20 -12.08 13.79
CA TRP A 165 -5.76 -12.11 12.38
C TRP A 165 -4.98 -10.87 11.91
N SER A 166 -4.25 -10.23 12.81
CA SER A 166 -3.48 -9.01 12.50
C SER A 166 -2.01 -9.33 12.19
N PRO A 167 -1.53 -9.22 10.93
CA PRO A 167 -0.13 -9.40 10.54
C PRO A 167 0.68 -8.10 10.72
N MET A 168 0.81 -7.64 11.96
CA MET A 168 1.54 -6.40 12.27
C MET A 168 3.06 -6.59 12.24
N LEU A 169 3.78 -5.61 11.69
CA LEU A 169 5.19 -5.38 12.01
C LEU A 169 5.27 -4.47 13.24
N ILE A 170 5.90 -4.93 14.31
CA ILE A 170 6.21 -4.15 15.51
C ILE A 170 7.73 -4.00 15.57
N ALA A 171 8.26 -2.83 15.24
CA ALA A 171 9.70 -2.65 15.13
C ALA A 171 10.28 -1.34 15.66
N GLY A 172 11.51 -1.35 16.18
CA GLY A 172 12.19 -0.11 16.59
C GLY A 172 11.52 0.62 17.77
N ASN A 173 10.58 0.00 18.49
CA ASN A 173 9.86 0.66 19.58
C ASN A 173 10.63 0.56 20.89
N THR A 174 10.51 1.58 21.73
CA THR A 174 11.01 1.60 23.11
C THR A 174 9.83 1.42 24.07
N ILE A 175 9.77 0.29 24.78
CA ILE A 175 8.62 -0.12 25.58
C ILE A 175 9.08 -0.34 27.02
N THR A 176 8.75 0.58 27.93
CA THR A 176 9.40 0.65 29.25
C THR A 176 8.45 0.84 30.42
N GLY A 177 8.59 0.06 31.49
CA GLY A 177 7.82 0.31 32.72
C GLY A 177 6.33 0.00 32.61
N ASN A 178 5.88 -0.71 31.57
CA ASN A 178 4.47 -1.03 31.39
C ASN A 178 4.07 -2.22 32.26
N THR A 179 2.80 -2.29 32.65
CA THR A 179 2.26 -3.38 33.49
C THR A 179 1.01 -3.98 32.88
N ALA A 180 0.83 -5.31 32.95
CA ALA A 180 -0.43 -5.94 32.56
C ALA A 180 -0.64 -7.31 33.22
N THR A 181 -1.78 -7.97 33.00
CA THR A 181 -1.90 -9.39 33.37
C THR A 181 -1.08 -10.28 32.43
N TYR A 182 -1.17 -10.06 31.11
CA TYR A 182 -0.40 -10.78 30.09
C TYR A 182 0.27 -9.83 29.10
N GLY A 183 1.55 -10.05 28.77
CA GLY A 183 2.23 -9.27 27.73
C GLY A 183 2.36 -7.80 28.12
N ALA A 184 3.02 -7.47 29.23
CA ALA A 184 3.00 -6.11 29.76
C ALA A 184 3.61 -5.09 28.79
N GLY A 185 4.70 -5.46 28.09
CA GLY A 185 5.19 -4.69 26.97
C GLY A 185 4.33 -4.90 25.72
N ILE A 186 4.36 -6.11 25.16
CA ILE A 186 3.63 -6.49 23.93
C ILE A 186 2.79 -7.73 24.20
N ASN A 187 1.51 -7.67 23.84
CA ASN A 187 0.61 -8.82 23.83
C ASN A 187 0.07 -9.09 22.42
N ALA A 188 0.50 -10.20 21.83
CA ALA A 188 0.12 -10.66 20.50
C ALA A 188 -0.79 -11.91 20.55
N LEU A 189 -1.75 -11.94 21.47
CA LEU A 189 -2.77 -13.01 21.53
C LEU A 189 -3.73 -12.92 20.34
N GLY A 190 -3.73 -13.93 19.47
CA GLY A 190 -4.56 -14.02 18.26
C GLY A 190 -3.98 -13.33 17.01
N ALA A 191 -2.80 -12.72 17.11
CA ALA A 191 -2.08 -12.14 15.97
C ALA A 191 -1.66 -13.26 14.99
N ARG A 192 -1.49 -12.99 13.69
CA ARG A 192 -1.08 -14.05 12.75
C ARG A 192 -0.05 -13.48 11.79
N TYR A 193 1.10 -14.15 11.68
CA TYR A 193 2.23 -13.67 10.89
C TYR A 193 2.76 -12.31 11.37
N ALA A 194 2.55 -11.98 12.65
CA ALA A 194 3.10 -10.77 13.23
C ALA A 194 4.62 -10.93 13.37
N THR A 195 5.34 -9.85 13.07
CA THR A 195 6.80 -9.78 13.23
C THR A 195 7.14 -8.75 14.29
N VAL A 196 7.85 -9.17 15.33
CA VAL A 196 8.30 -8.33 16.44
C VAL A 196 9.81 -8.28 16.40
N ARG A 197 10.39 -7.15 15.96
CA ARG A 197 11.84 -7.03 15.78
C ARG A 197 12.46 -5.72 16.19
N ASN A 198 13.73 -5.69 16.56
CA ASN A 198 14.44 -4.43 16.85
C ASN A 198 13.77 -3.57 17.94
N ASN A 199 13.01 -4.16 18.86
CA ASN A 199 12.38 -3.42 19.96
C ASN A 199 13.24 -3.50 21.22
N ILE A 200 13.20 -2.44 22.01
CA ILE A 200 13.83 -2.36 23.33
C ILE A 200 12.72 -2.41 24.38
N LEU A 201 12.69 -3.49 25.17
CA LEU A 201 11.68 -3.73 26.20
C LEU A 201 12.34 -3.77 27.58
N VAL A 202 12.01 -2.81 28.45
CA VAL A 202 12.69 -2.63 29.74
C VAL A 202 11.70 -2.53 30.88
N ASP A 203 11.96 -3.21 32.00
CA ASP A 203 11.18 -3.06 33.23
C ASP A 203 9.65 -3.23 33.03
N ASN A 204 9.24 -4.08 32.07
CA ASN A 204 7.82 -4.37 31.86
C ASN A 204 7.39 -5.53 32.77
N HIS A 205 6.29 -5.35 33.50
CA HIS A 205 5.90 -6.27 34.57
C HIS A 205 4.51 -6.86 34.33
N ALA A 206 4.48 -8.15 33.98
CA ALA A 206 3.25 -8.93 33.87
C ALA A 206 2.89 -9.61 35.21
N LEU A 207 1.62 -9.60 35.59
CA LEU A 207 1.13 -10.36 36.75
C LEU A 207 1.13 -11.87 36.50
N SER A 208 0.97 -12.29 35.25
CA SER A 208 0.95 -13.69 34.82
C SER A 208 2.15 -13.97 33.91
N GLY A 209 1.97 -13.99 32.59
CA GLY A 209 3.01 -14.37 31.62
C GLY A 209 3.39 -13.26 30.64
N GLY A 210 4.62 -13.32 30.12
CA GLY A 210 5.16 -12.40 29.13
C GLY A 210 5.36 -10.99 29.68
N GLY A 211 6.36 -10.80 30.55
CA GLY A 211 6.70 -9.46 31.02
C GLY A 211 7.05 -8.53 29.87
N GLY A 212 7.99 -8.95 29.02
CA GLY A 212 8.29 -8.28 27.76
C GLY A 212 7.23 -8.56 26.69
N ILE A 213 7.21 -9.80 26.19
CA ILE A 213 6.38 -10.21 25.04
C ILE A 213 5.55 -11.45 25.40
N TYR A 214 4.26 -11.43 25.04
CA TYR A 214 3.37 -12.58 25.17
C TYR A 214 2.72 -12.93 23.83
N LEU A 215 2.87 -14.19 23.41
CA LEU A 215 2.31 -14.75 22.18
C LEU A 215 1.40 -15.94 22.51
N ALA A 216 0.19 -15.90 21.96
CA ALA A 216 -0.80 -16.97 22.12
C ALA A 216 -1.77 -17.02 20.93
N ASN A 217 -1.55 -18.01 20.07
CA ASN A 217 -2.38 -18.42 18.95
C ASN A 217 -2.81 -19.90 19.06
N PRO A 218 -4.11 -20.17 19.21
CA PRO A 218 -4.61 -21.55 19.21
C PRO A 218 -4.46 -22.26 17.85
N ASP A 219 -4.17 -21.51 16.78
CA ASP A 219 -3.97 -22.03 15.43
C ASP A 219 -2.50 -21.87 15.01
N ALA A 220 -1.95 -22.85 14.26
CA ALA A 220 -0.54 -22.91 13.87
C ALA A 220 -0.14 -21.85 12.82
N PHE A 221 0.03 -20.61 13.26
CA PHE A 221 0.47 -19.48 12.43
C PHE A 221 1.77 -18.92 12.98
N SER A 222 2.82 -18.91 12.16
CA SER A 222 4.17 -18.51 12.52
C SER A 222 4.32 -16.99 12.70
N ASN A 223 4.24 -16.51 13.94
CA ASN A 223 4.81 -15.22 14.30
C ASN A 223 6.33 -15.32 14.42
N LEU A 224 6.98 -14.18 14.23
CA LEU A 224 8.43 -14.07 14.25
C LEU A 224 8.86 -13.06 15.31
N VAL A 225 9.74 -13.47 16.22
CA VAL A 225 10.30 -12.58 17.26
C VAL A 225 11.81 -12.60 17.17
N HIS A 226 12.42 -11.54 16.67
CA HIS A 226 13.86 -11.54 16.48
C HIS A 226 14.54 -10.20 16.69
N ASP A 227 15.83 -10.19 17.00
CA ASP A 227 16.61 -8.96 17.18
C ASP A 227 15.98 -8.00 18.20
N ASN A 228 15.34 -8.49 19.26
CA ASN A 228 14.83 -7.63 20.34
C ASN A 228 15.79 -7.63 21.53
N THR A 229 15.84 -6.52 22.27
CA THR A 229 16.54 -6.43 23.55
C THR A 229 15.54 -6.29 24.69
N ILE A 230 15.47 -7.30 25.55
CA ILE A 230 14.50 -7.41 26.65
C ILE A 230 15.27 -7.50 27.96
N VAL A 231 15.07 -6.50 28.83
CA VAL A 231 15.86 -6.34 30.05
C VAL A 231 14.96 -6.10 31.25
N ASN A 232 15.25 -6.77 32.36
CA ASN A 232 14.57 -6.58 33.66
C ASN A 232 13.04 -6.75 33.65
N CYS A 233 12.47 -7.33 32.59
CA CYS A 233 11.04 -7.61 32.53
C CYS A 233 10.65 -8.75 33.48
N SER A 234 9.42 -8.74 34.00
CA SER A 234 8.99 -9.77 34.96
C SER A 234 7.63 -10.39 34.66
N SER A 235 7.43 -11.63 35.12
CA SER A 235 6.16 -12.34 35.11
C SER A 235 5.87 -13.00 36.47
N GLY A 236 4.68 -12.76 37.02
CA GLY A 236 4.33 -13.20 38.39
C GLY A 236 4.12 -14.71 38.58
N ASN A 237 3.93 -15.47 37.50
CA ASN A 237 3.79 -16.94 37.55
C ASN A 237 4.97 -17.70 36.91
N ASN A 238 6.06 -17.00 36.60
CA ASN A 238 7.25 -17.49 35.90
C ASN A 238 7.07 -17.94 34.44
N THR A 239 5.92 -17.71 33.79
CA THR A 239 5.70 -18.04 32.37
C THR A 239 6.21 -16.92 31.45
N GLY A 240 7.53 -16.80 31.36
CA GLY A 240 8.20 -15.85 30.45
C GLY A 240 8.30 -14.44 31.03
N GLY A 241 9.32 -14.17 31.86
CA GLY A 241 9.67 -12.80 32.27
C GLY A 241 10.06 -11.95 31.06
N GLY A 242 10.81 -12.54 30.13
CA GLY A 242 11.13 -11.95 28.84
C GLY A 242 10.04 -12.22 27.79
N ILE A 243 10.02 -13.44 27.25
CA ILE A 243 9.10 -13.86 26.17
C ILE A 243 8.32 -15.11 26.58
N CYS A 244 7.02 -15.11 26.31
CA CYS A 244 6.11 -16.22 26.61
C CYS A 244 5.37 -16.69 25.35
N PHE A 245 5.44 -17.99 25.06
CA PHE A 245 4.72 -18.69 23.99
C PHE A 245 3.69 -19.66 24.58
N ALA A 246 2.46 -19.19 24.83
CA ALA A 246 1.48 -19.93 25.63
C ALA A 246 0.65 -20.97 24.86
N ALA A 247 0.46 -20.76 23.57
CA ALA A 247 -0.11 -21.69 22.61
C ALA A 247 0.28 -21.10 21.26
N ALA A 248 1.36 -21.52 20.60
CA ALA A 248 1.96 -20.70 19.55
C ALA A 248 2.66 -21.56 18.48
N ASP A 249 1.92 -22.52 17.93
CA ASP A 249 2.50 -23.53 17.04
C ASP A 249 3.09 -22.88 15.78
N GLY A 250 4.39 -23.14 15.53
CA GLY A 250 5.11 -22.59 14.39
C GLY A 250 5.76 -21.23 14.63
N ASP A 251 5.60 -20.62 15.81
CA ASP A 251 6.30 -19.38 16.16
C ASP A 251 7.81 -19.62 16.32
N THR A 252 8.61 -18.63 15.95
CA THR A 252 10.07 -18.70 16.00
C THR A 252 10.63 -17.51 16.75
N ALA A 253 11.64 -17.72 17.60
CA ALA A 253 12.40 -16.62 18.18
C ALA A 253 13.92 -16.81 18.11
N TYR A 254 14.61 -15.85 17.48
CA TYR A 254 16.07 -15.89 17.35
C TYR A 254 16.71 -14.52 17.48
N ASN A 255 18.02 -14.46 17.73
CA ASN A 255 18.77 -13.21 17.87
C ASN A 255 18.22 -12.23 18.93
N ASN A 256 17.44 -12.68 19.92
CA ASN A 256 16.99 -11.79 20.99
C ASN A 256 18.00 -11.77 22.13
N ILE A 257 18.23 -10.61 22.74
CA ILE A 257 18.84 -10.51 24.06
C ILE A 257 17.73 -10.52 25.12
N VAL A 258 17.77 -11.45 26.07
CA VAL A 258 16.85 -11.54 27.20
C VAL A 258 17.63 -11.65 28.51
N VAL A 259 17.65 -10.57 29.30
CA VAL A 259 18.60 -10.43 30.41
C VAL A 259 17.91 -9.96 31.68
N SER A 260 18.32 -10.56 32.81
CA SER A 260 17.87 -10.17 34.15
C SER A 260 16.34 -10.18 34.34
N CYS A 261 15.63 -10.99 33.54
CA CYS A 261 14.19 -11.13 33.67
C CYS A 261 13.81 -12.00 34.88
N GLN A 262 12.69 -11.64 35.53
CA GLN A 262 12.09 -12.41 36.60
C GLN A 262 10.88 -13.20 36.09
N GLY A 263 10.87 -14.51 36.29
CA GLY A 263 10.23 -15.46 35.39
C GLY A 263 11.22 -15.94 34.33
N ASN A 264 10.96 -17.10 33.71
CA ASN A 264 11.91 -17.67 32.76
C ASN A 264 12.22 -16.67 31.64
N GLY A 265 13.46 -16.59 31.15
CA GLY A 265 13.81 -15.66 30.06
C GLY A 265 12.91 -15.88 28.83
N LEU A 266 12.96 -17.08 28.27
CA LEU A 266 12.02 -17.60 27.29
C LEU A 266 11.24 -18.80 27.87
N TRP A 267 9.93 -18.76 27.70
CA TRP A 267 9.04 -19.84 28.13
C TRP A 267 8.09 -20.25 27.01
N ALA A 268 7.88 -21.56 26.83
CA ALA A 268 6.82 -22.08 25.97
C ALA A 268 5.97 -23.14 26.68
N ALA A 269 4.69 -23.21 26.33
CA ALA A 269 3.83 -24.30 26.76
C ALA A 269 4.25 -25.62 26.10
N THR A 270 4.14 -26.73 26.85
CA THR A 270 4.69 -28.05 26.50
C THR A 270 4.11 -28.73 25.25
N SER A 271 3.12 -28.13 24.61
CA SER A 271 2.45 -28.63 23.40
C SER A 271 2.79 -27.81 22.15
N VAL A 272 3.77 -26.91 22.22
CA VAL A 272 4.05 -25.96 21.14
C VAL A 272 5.30 -26.34 20.35
N ASN A 273 5.19 -26.44 19.02
CA ASN A 273 6.33 -26.64 18.11
C ASN A 273 6.96 -25.29 17.69
N CYS A 274 7.68 -24.65 18.61
CA CYS A 274 8.47 -23.45 18.32
C CYS A 274 9.95 -23.79 18.11
N TYR A 275 10.64 -22.97 17.33
CA TYR A 275 12.10 -23.04 17.17
C TYR A 275 12.76 -21.80 17.79
N PHE A 276 13.69 -22.02 18.72
CA PHE A 276 14.46 -20.95 19.36
C PHE A 276 15.94 -21.16 19.17
N ASP A 277 16.67 -20.17 18.64
CA ASP A 277 18.12 -20.31 18.47
C ASP A 277 18.80 -18.94 18.41
N TYR A 278 20.13 -18.89 18.55
CA TYR A 278 20.91 -17.64 18.44
C TYR A 278 20.46 -16.51 19.39
N ASN A 279 19.84 -16.83 20.53
CA ASN A 279 19.44 -15.83 21.52
C ASN A 279 20.56 -15.68 22.57
N CYS A 280 20.71 -14.48 23.12
CA CYS A 280 21.54 -14.24 24.30
C CYS A 280 20.64 -14.24 25.55
N LEU A 281 20.87 -15.18 26.47
CA LEU A 281 20.13 -15.23 27.74
C LEU A 281 21.11 -15.18 28.90
N PHE A 282 20.91 -14.21 29.79
CA PHE A 282 21.81 -14.02 30.90
C PHE A 282 21.09 -13.55 32.15
N ASN A 283 21.43 -14.17 33.28
CA ASN A 283 20.95 -13.78 34.60
C ASN A 283 19.41 -13.79 34.77
N ASN A 284 18.69 -14.61 34.00
CA ASN A 284 17.24 -14.78 34.16
C ASN A 284 16.93 -15.76 35.31
N SER A 285 15.81 -15.54 36.00
CA SER A 285 15.39 -16.38 37.14
C SER A 285 13.92 -16.75 37.02
N PRO A 286 13.50 -18.03 37.14
CA PRO A 286 14.26 -19.15 37.68
C PRO A 286 15.20 -19.84 36.68
N GLY A 287 15.15 -19.47 35.40
CA GLY A 287 16.05 -19.98 34.37
C GLY A 287 15.92 -19.24 33.05
N ASP A 288 16.86 -19.50 32.14
CA ASP A 288 16.87 -18.87 30.82
C ASP A 288 15.78 -19.44 29.90
N TYR A 289 15.62 -20.76 29.90
CA TYR A 289 14.65 -21.48 29.07
C TYR A 289 13.76 -22.40 29.90
N SER A 290 12.49 -22.50 29.53
CA SER A 290 11.57 -23.50 30.11
C SER A 290 10.46 -23.90 29.14
N GLY A 291 10.22 -25.21 29.00
CA GLY A 291 9.17 -25.75 28.12
C GLY A 291 9.39 -25.56 26.62
N VAL A 292 10.60 -25.13 26.23
CA VAL A 292 10.98 -24.80 24.85
C VAL A 292 11.84 -25.89 24.21
N ILE A 293 11.81 -25.98 22.87
CA ILE A 293 12.81 -26.68 22.05
C ILE A 293 13.76 -25.61 21.49
N TYR A 294 15.06 -25.70 21.81
CA TYR A 294 16.04 -24.70 21.39
C TYR A 294 17.26 -25.33 20.71
N GLY A 295 17.87 -24.57 19.80
CA GLY A 295 19.10 -24.90 19.10
C GLY A 295 20.35 -24.67 19.97
N PRO A 296 21.51 -25.17 19.53
CA PRO A 296 22.73 -25.15 20.32
C PRO A 296 23.45 -23.79 20.34
N ASN A 297 22.96 -22.77 19.64
CA ASN A 297 23.74 -21.56 19.34
C ASN A 297 23.41 -20.37 20.26
N ALA A 298 22.76 -20.60 21.41
CA ALA A 298 22.48 -19.55 22.38
C ALA A 298 23.77 -19.06 23.08
N VAL A 299 23.82 -17.75 23.38
CA VAL A 299 24.87 -17.11 24.17
C VAL A 299 24.40 -17.01 25.62
N TYR A 300 25.18 -17.55 26.57
CA TYR A 300 24.87 -17.55 28.01
C TYR A 300 25.85 -16.66 28.80
N ALA A 301 26.02 -15.42 28.34
CA ALA A 301 26.97 -14.48 28.91
C ALA A 301 26.38 -13.07 28.95
N ASP A 302 26.95 -12.21 29.79
CA ASP A 302 26.57 -10.80 29.87
C ASP A 302 26.72 -10.15 28.48
N PRO A 303 25.66 -9.54 27.90
CA PRO A 303 25.73 -8.88 26.61
C PRO A 303 26.62 -7.63 26.63
N GLN A 304 27.09 -7.16 27.79
CA GLN A 304 28.04 -6.04 27.89
C GLN A 304 27.52 -4.77 27.21
N PHE A 305 26.42 -4.21 27.69
CA PHE A 305 25.91 -2.93 27.20
C PHE A 305 26.81 -1.75 27.60
N VAL A 306 26.87 -0.72 26.75
CA VAL A 306 27.56 0.55 27.06
C VAL A 306 26.86 1.24 28.24
N GLY A 307 27.60 1.52 29.31
CA GLY A 307 27.03 2.18 30.50
C GLY A 307 26.89 3.69 30.34
N GLY A 308 25.83 4.28 30.91
CA GLY A 308 25.69 5.74 31.06
C GLY A 308 24.26 6.28 30.84
N ASP A 309 23.47 5.60 30.01
CA ASP A 309 22.06 5.89 29.76
C ASP A 309 21.22 4.63 30.07
N PRO A 310 20.20 4.71 30.96
CA PRO A 310 19.33 3.58 31.29
C PRO A 310 18.51 3.02 30.12
N PHE A 311 18.44 3.73 28.97
CA PHE A 311 17.75 3.27 27.77
C PHE A 311 18.70 2.97 26.60
N SER A 312 20.01 3.11 26.79
CA SER A 312 21.01 2.75 25.79
C SER A 312 21.43 1.30 25.97
N TYR A 313 21.04 0.45 25.03
CA TYR A 313 21.41 -0.97 24.99
C TYR A 313 22.38 -1.31 23.84
N GLU A 314 23.24 -0.34 23.52
CA GLU A 314 24.35 -0.51 22.58
C GLU A 314 25.33 -1.52 23.16
N LEU A 315 25.83 -2.43 22.33
CA LEU A 315 26.83 -3.42 22.74
C LEU A 315 28.22 -2.77 22.81
N MET A 316 28.97 -3.08 23.86
CA MET A 316 30.40 -2.78 23.87
C MET A 316 31.10 -3.60 22.77
N PRO A 317 32.19 -3.09 22.14
CA PRO A 317 32.92 -3.85 21.13
C PRO A 317 33.50 -5.20 21.58
N SER A 318 33.59 -5.43 22.90
CA SER A 318 34.02 -6.70 23.50
C SER A 318 32.88 -7.67 23.79
N SER A 319 31.65 -7.30 23.46
CA SER A 319 30.46 -8.05 23.81
C SER A 319 30.46 -9.43 23.15
N PRO A 320 30.02 -10.48 23.88
CA PRO A 320 29.84 -11.81 23.31
C PRO A 320 28.66 -11.90 22.32
N CYS A 321 27.85 -10.85 22.22
CA CYS A 321 26.74 -10.76 21.26
C CYS A 321 27.18 -10.21 19.90
N ILE A 322 28.39 -9.65 19.79
CA ILE A 322 28.94 -9.17 18.52
C ILE A 322 29.23 -10.36 17.60
N ASP A 323 28.80 -10.30 16.33
CA ASP A 323 28.99 -11.34 15.31
C ASP A 323 28.46 -12.74 15.71
N ALA A 324 27.52 -12.79 16.64
CA ALA A 324 27.08 -14.03 17.28
C ALA A 324 25.71 -14.53 16.82
N GLY A 325 24.97 -13.72 16.04
CA GLY A 325 23.60 -13.97 15.59
C GLY A 325 23.45 -15.07 14.56
N ASN A 326 22.44 -15.04 13.72
CA ASN A 326 22.22 -16.08 12.72
C ASN A 326 23.32 -16.04 11.63
N PRO A 327 24.03 -17.15 11.34
CA PRO A 327 25.13 -17.17 10.37
C PRO A 327 24.69 -17.10 8.91
N GLU A 328 23.39 -17.12 8.62
CA GLU A 328 22.93 -16.92 7.25
C GLU A 328 23.22 -15.49 6.81
N THR A 329 23.94 -15.35 5.68
CA THR A 329 24.45 -14.06 5.18
C THR A 329 23.38 -12.99 4.98
N ARG A 330 22.10 -13.38 4.90
CA ARG A 330 20.96 -12.45 4.81
C ARG A 330 20.70 -11.65 6.08
N PHE A 331 21.20 -12.10 7.24
CA PHE A 331 21.05 -11.39 8.51
C PHE A 331 22.19 -10.44 8.79
N ASN A 332 23.34 -10.61 8.12
CA ASN A 332 24.58 -9.87 8.35
C ASN A 332 24.38 -8.37 8.59
N ASP A 333 25.21 -7.82 9.45
CA ASP A 333 25.21 -6.39 9.74
C ASP A 333 25.62 -5.58 8.51
N LEU A 334 25.41 -4.26 8.59
CA LEU A 334 25.56 -3.36 7.44
C LEU A 334 26.98 -3.34 6.85
N ASP A 335 27.99 -3.75 7.63
CA ASP A 335 29.39 -3.87 7.21
C ASP A 335 29.73 -5.25 6.59
N GLY A 336 28.75 -6.15 6.51
CA GLY A 336 28.85 -7.49 5.98
C GLY A 336 29.37 -8.53 6.97
N SER A 337 29.62 -8.15 8.23
CA SER A 337 29.94 -9.08 9.30
C SER A 337 28.71 -9.92 9.68
N ARG A 338 28.90 -10.97 10.49
CA ARG A 338 27.76 -11.78 10.92
C ARG A 338 26.93 -10.90 11.84
N ASN A 339 25.62 -11.06 11.81
CA ASN A 339 24.77 -10.14 12.55
C ASN A 339 24.96 -10.24 14.07
N ASP A 340 24.85 -9.11 14.74
CA ASP A 340 24.82 -9.03 16.19
C ASP A 340 23.51 -9.60 16.77
N ILE A 341 23.57 -10.16 17.97
CA ILE A 341 22.37 -10.58 18.72
C ILE A 341 21.80 -9.35 19.44
N GLY A 342 20.50 -9.12 19.33
CA GLY A 342 19.75 -8.11 20.07
C GLY A 342 19.18 -7.00 19.19
N ALA A 343 18.47 -6.07 19.83
CA ALA A 343 18.08 -4.85 19.15
C ALA A 343 19.32 -4.01 18.88
N VAL A 344 19.69 -3.92 17.61
CA VAL A 344 20.65 -2.92 17.14
C VAL A 344 19.98 -1.57 17.39
N LEU A 345 20.46 -0.83 18.39
CA LEU A 345 20.14 0.58 18.51
C LEU A 345 20.56 1.20 17.21
N VAL A 346 19.56 1.60 16.42
CA VAL A 346 19.68 2.24 15.12
C VAL A 346 20.99 3.01 15.07
N GLU A 347 22.03 2.44 14.45
CA GLU A 347 23.03 3.29 13.83
C GLU A 347 22.19 4.25 13.01
N THR A 348 22.24 5.55 13.35
CA THR A 348 21.53 6.66 12.71
C THR A 348 20.99 6.20 11.36
N PRO A 349 19.65 6.06 11.18
CA PRO A 349 19.06 5.19 10.16
C PRO A 349 19.89 5.35 8.91
N ALA A 350 20.64 4.29 8.56
CA ALA A 350 21.74 4.38 7.61
C ALA A 350 21.22 5.23 6.46
N VAL A 351 21.80 6.41 6.25
CA VAL A 351 21.24 7.40 5.32
C VAL A 351 21.00 6.63 4.03
N PRO A 352 19.73 6.46 3.60
CA PRO A 352 19.40 5.59 2.50
C PRO A 352 20.37 5.80 1.35
N LYS A 353 21.20 4.79 1.08
CA LYS A 353 22.27 4.93 0.09
C LYS A 353 21.75 4.46 -1.24
N THR A 354 22.28 5.09 -2.28
CA THR A 354 22.07 4.62 -3.65
C THR A 354 23.19 3.66 -4.02
N ILE A 355 22.83 2.42 -4.33
CA ILE A 355 23.72 1.38 -4.84
C ILE A 355 23.50 1.30 -6.35
N ARG A 356 24.50 1.72 -7.13
CA ARG A 356 24.38 1.77 -8.59
C ARG A 356 24.80 0.45 -9.21
N VAL A 357 23.98 -0.05 -10.13
CA VAL A 357 24.29 -1.25 -10.91
C VAL A 357 24.54 -0.84 -12.36
N PRO A 358 25.70 -1.17 -12.97
CA PRO A 358 26.76 -2.04 -12.47
C PRO A 358 27.91 -1.33 -11.72
N ALA A 359 27.82 -0.02 -11.49
CA ALA A 359 28.97 0.80 -11.09
C ALA A 359 29.51 0.50 -9.68
N ASP A 360 28.62 0.27 -8.72
CA ASP A 360 28.96 -0.06 -7.33
C ASP A 360 28.87 -1.57 -7.06
N GLN A 361 27.93 -2.26 -7.71
CA GLN A 361 27.78 -3.72 -7.66
C GLN A 361 27.59 -4.30 -9.06
N PRO A 362 28.23 -5.43 -9.41
CA PRO A 362 28.28 -5.93 -10.78
C PRO A 362 26.93 -6.46 -11.30
N THR A 363 26.01 -6.82 -10.40
CA THR A 363 24.70 -7.38 -10.74
C THR A 363 23.62 -6.81 -9.83
N ILE A 364 22.36 -6.92 -10.22
CA ILE A 364 21.22 -6.49 -9.41
C ILE A 364 21.15 -7.31 -8.12
N GLN A 365 21.31 -8.63 -8.19
CA GLN A 365 21.31 -9.46 -6.99
C GLN A 365 22.43 -9.06 -6.01
N ALA A 366 23.64 -8.79 -6.50
CA ALA A 366 24.74 -8.34 -5.65
C ALA A 366 24.42 -7.01 -4.95
N ALA A 367 23.68 -6.09 -5.62
CA ALA A 367 23.17 -4.88 -5.00
C ALA A 367 22.10 -5.17 -3.95
N VAL A 368 21.14 -6.06 -4.22
CA VAL A 368 20.14 -6.51 -3.25
C VAL A 368 20.82 -7.12 -2.01
N ASP A 369 21.85 -7.93 -2.19
CA ASP A 369 22.52 -8.65 -1.11
C ASP A 369 23.14 -7.67 -0.10
N VAL A 370 23.75 -6.57 -0.58
CA VAL A 370 24.38 -5.55 0.27
C VAL A 370 23.47 -4.36 0.65
N ALA A 371 22.24 -4.33 0.14
CA ALA A 371 21.26 -3.28 0.43
C ALA A 371 20.65 -3.45 1.82
N ASN A 372 20.45 -2.33 2.50
CA ASN A 372 19.77 -2.24 3.79
C ASN A 372 18.34 -1.72 3.60
N ASP A 373 17.50 -1.88 4.64
CA ASP A 373 16.17 -1.26 4.65
C ASP A 373 16.28 0.26 4.38
N GLY A 374 15.50 0.76 3.42
CA GLY A 374 15.50 2.13 2.93
C GLY A 374 16.37 2.38 1.68
N ASP A 375 17.34 1.51 1.38
CA ASP A 375 18.30 1.74 0.29
C ASP A 375 17.65 1.74 -1.10
N THR A 376 18.29 2.48 -2.01
CA THR A 376 17.91 2.51 -3.42
C THR A 376 18.89 1.73 -4.28
N ILE A 377 18.40 0.73 -4.99
CA ILE A 377 19.11 0.07 -6.08
C ILE A 377 18.81 0.85 -7.37
N LEU A 378 19.79 1.63 -7.83
CA LEU A 378 19.68 2.43 -9.05
C LEU A 378 20.35 1.68 -10.21
N VAL A 379 19.54 1.22 -11.16
CA VAL A 379 20.02 0.38 -12.27
C VAL A 379 20.20 1.24 -13.53
N ALA A 380 21.42 1.28 -14.05
CA ALA A 380 21.76 1.99 -15.28
C ALA A 380 21.10 1.33 -16.51
N PRO A 381 21.02 2.04 -17.65
CA PRO A 381 20.60 1.45 -18.92
C PRO A 381 21.37 0.17 -19.26
N GLY A 382 20.64 -0.87 -19.67
CA GLY A 382 21.25 -2.15 -20.04
C GLY A 382 20.27 -3.31 -20.06
N GLU A 383 20.76 -4.44 -20.51
CA GLU A 383 20.08 -5.73 -20.41
C GLU A 383 20.72 -6.56 -19.29
N TYR A 384 19.91 -6.95 -18.31
CA TYR A 384 20.30 -7.71 -17.15
C TYR A 384 19.64 -9.09 -17.23
N SER A 385 20.44 -10.15 -17.24
CA SER A 385 19.96 -11.54 -17.25
C SER A 385 20.17 -12.16 -15.88
N GLU A 386 19.16 -12.06 -15.02
CA GLU A 386 19.21 -12.46 -13.61
C GLU A 386 17.85 -13.01 -13.15
N ASN A 387 17.88 -13.92 -12.16
CA ASN A 387 16.69 -14.30 -11.40
C ASN A 387 16.83 -13.70 -10.01
N VAL A 388 16.35 -12.47 -9.83
CA VAL A 388 16.56 -11.67 -8.62
C VAL A 388 15.59 -12.11 -7.52
N VAL A 389 16.12 -12.32 -6.32
CA VAL A 389 15.34 -12.70 -5.13
C VAL A 389 15.55 -11.67 -4.02
N ILE A 390 14.45 -11.09 -3.54
CA ILE A 390 14.44 -10.13 -2.44
C ILE A 390 13.64 -10.75 -1.29
N VAL A 391 14.27 -10.92 -0.12
CA VAL A 391 13.63 -11.54 1.04
C VAL A 391 13.81 -10.63 2.24
N PHE A 392 12.71 -10.25 2.91
CA PHE A 392 12.74 -9.47 4.14
C PHE A 392 13.52 -8.15 4.03
N LYS A 393 13.27 -7.37 2.97
CA LYS A 393 13.93 -6.07 2.77
C LYS A 393 12.94 -5.02 2.29
N SER A 394 13.00 -3.84 2.91
CA SER A 394 12.29 -2.66 2.46
C SER A 394 13.21 -1.84 1.54
N ILE A 395 13.18 -2.07 0.24
CA ILE A 395 14.11 -1.41 -0.69
C ILE A 395 13.40 -0.77 -1.89
N VAL A 396 14.08 0.21 -2.47
CA VAL A 396 13.62 0.94 -3.65
C VAL A 396 14.45 0.50 -4.86
N MET A 397 13.85 -0.18 -5.83
CA MET A 397 14.52 -0.59 -7.06
C MET A 397 14.03 0.25 -8.24
N ILE A 398 14.92 1.09 -8.79
CA ILE A 398 14.57 2.06 -9.84
C ILE A 398 15.57 1.99 -10.99
N SER A 399 15.06 2.08 -12.22
CA SER A 399 15.87 2.34 -13.42
C SER A 399 16.24 3.81 -13.54
N ASP A 400 17.52 4.10 -13.83
CA ASP A 400 18.05 5.45 -14.06
C ASP A 400 17.55 6.08 -15.37
N SER A 401 16.98 5.31 -16.30
CA SER A 401 16.55 5.81 -17.62
C SER A 401 15.20 5.27 -18.09
N GLY A 402 14.42 4.71 -17.17
CA GLY A 402 13.08 4.19 -17.44
C GLY A 402 13.06 2.88 -18.23
N ALA A 403 11.84 2.38 -18.47
CA ALA A 403 11.62 1.01 -18.94
C ALA A 403 12.18 0.76 -20.34
N ALA A 404 12.18 1.78 -21.21
CA ALA A 404 12.68 1.65 -22.58
C ALA A 404 14.19 1.34 -22.67
N ALA A 405 14.96 1.63 -21.62
CA ALA A 405 16.42 1.52 -21.61
C ALA A 405 16.96 0.45 -20.66
N THR A 406 16.14 -0.07 -19.73
CA THR A 406 16.59 -0.98 -18.67
C THR A 406 15.71 -2.22 -18.66
N ILE A 407 16.27 -3.33 -19.17
CA ILE A 407 15.56 -4.59 -19.39
C ILE A 407 16.09 -5.62 -18.41
N LEU A 408 15.20 -6.26 -17.65
CA LEU A 408 15.48 -7.41 -16.81
C LEU A 408 14.80 -8.66 -17.40
N ARG A 409 15.62 -9.63 -17.81
CA ARG A 409 15.19 -10.94 -18.29
C ARG A 409 15.65 -12.02 -17.31
N PRO A 410 14.88 -13.09 -17.12
CA PRO A 410 15.31 -14.20 -16.28
C PRO A 410 16.53 -14.90 -16.90
N LEU A 411 17.52 -15.25 -16.07
CA LEU A 411 18.68 -16.05 -16.51
C LEU A 411 18.25 -17.49 -16.85
N ASP A 412 17.44 -18.09 -16.00
CA ASP A 412 16.66 -19.30 -16.29
C ASP A 412 15.21 -18.89 -16.60
N PRO A 413 14.78 -18.95 -17.89
CA PRO A 413 13.43 -18.57 -18.30
C PRO A 413 12.31 -19.34 -17.60
N SER A 414 12.58 -20.53 -17.06
CA SER A 414 11.56 -21.29 -16.31
C SER A 414 11.26 -20.71 -14.93
N GLN A 415 12.10 -19.80 -14.44
CA GLN A 415 12.00 -19.16 -13.13
C GLN A 415 11.63 -17.68 -13.24
N ARG A 416 11.20 -17.08 -12.13
CA ARG A 416 10.87 -15.65 -12.04
C ARG A 416 12.09 -14.79 -12.30
N ALA A 417 11.92 -13.68 -13.03
CA ALA A 417 12.95 -12.66 -13.18
C ALA A 417 13.14 -11.87 -11.87
N LEU A 418 12.06 -11.62 -11.14
CA LEU A 418 12.07 -11.02 -9.81
C LEU A 418 11.09 -11.74 -8.87
N HIS A 419 11.57 -12.14 -7.69
CA HIS A 419 10.80 -12.93 -6.74
C HIS A 419 10.95 -12.39 -5.33
N LEU A 420 9.82 -12.08 -4.69
CA LEU A 420 9.73 -11.70 -3.28
C LEU A 420 8.99 -12.82 -2.52
N PRO A 421 9.68 -13.90 -2.09
CA PRO A 421 9.05 -15.10 -1.53
C PRO A 421 8.49 -14.98 -0.12
N ASN A 422 8.68 -13.87 0.59
CA ASN A 422 8.13 -13.60 1.93
C ASN A 422 8.53 -12.15 2.32
N ASN A 423 7.65 -11.18 2.11
CA ASN A 423 7.92 -9.77 2.42
C ASN A 423 6.96 -9.20 3.49
N SER A 424 6.44 -10.04 4.40
CA SER A 424 5.54 -9.59 5.47
C SER A 424 6.19 -8.49 6.31
N GLY A 425 5.54 -7.33 6.40
CA GLY A 425 6.04 -6.15 7.12
C GLY A 425 7.08 -5.31 6.37
N PHE A 426 7.39 -5.62 5.12
CA PHE A 426 8.38 -4.86 4.32
C PHE A 426 7.71 -4.13 3.15
N GLU A 427 8.30 -3.00 2.76
CA GLU A 427 7.84 -2.13 1.67
C GLU A 427 8.78 -2.21 0.47
N PHE A 428 8.23 -2.56 -0.69
CA PHE A 428 9.02 -2.65 -1.92
C PHE A 428 8.54 -1.65 -2.97
N THR A 429 9.46 -0.89 -3.55
CA THR A 429 9.16 -0.04 -4.71
C THR A 429 9.89 -0.56 -5.94
N LEU A 430 9.17 -0.75 -7.03
CA LEU A 430 9.70 -1.16 -8.33
C LEU A 430 9.31 -0.15 -9.41
N ARG A 431 10.30 0.48 -10.06
CA ARG A 431 10.02 1.49 -11.08
C ARG A 431 10.95 1.50 -12.29
N GLY A 432 10.35 1.62 -13.47
CA GLY A 432 11.08 1.96 -14.69
C GLY A 432 11.79 0.79 -15.38
N PHE A 433 11.36 -0.45 -15.19
CA PHE A 433 12.00 -1.62 -15.82
C PHE A 433 11.12 -2.21 -16.93
N THR A 434 11.76 -2.81 -17.93
CA THR A 434 11.10 -3.77 -18.83
C THR A 434 11.39 -5.19 -18.39
N PHE A 435 10.36 -6.00 -18.19
CA PHE A 435 10.38 -7.40 -17.80
C PHE A 435 9.88 -8.28 -18.94
N THR A 436 10.70 -9.23 -19.39
CA THR A 436 10.39 -9.97 -20.63
C THR A 436 11.19 -11.27 -20.76
N GLY A 437 10.67 -12.24 -21.52
CA GLY A 437 11.34 -13.49 -21.84
C GLY A 437 11.18 -14.61 -20.80
N SER A 438 10.28 -14.47 -19.83
CA SER A 438 9.90 -15.58 -18.94
C SER A 438 9.11 -16.65 -19.72
N ASN A 439 9.37 -17.91 -19.40
CA ASN A 439 8.77 -19.10 -20.02
C ASN A 439 8.58 -20.22 -18.97
N GLY A 440 7.52 -20.13 -18.17
CA GLY A 440 7.27 -21.02 -17.03
C GLY A 440 6.58 -20.29 -15.88
N HIS A 441 7.25 -20.12 -14.75
CA HIS A 441 6.69 -19.32 -13.64
C HIS A 441 6.42 -17.86 -14.04
N THR A 442 5.56 -17.17 -13.28
CA THR A 442 5.34 -15.71 -13.37
C THR A 442 6.64 -14.93 -13.50
N CYS A 443 6.65 -13.83 -14.26
CA CYS A 443 7.86 -13.02 -14.44
C CYS A 443 8.25 -12.26 -13.15
N VAL A 444 7.30 -11.60 -12.51
CA VAL A 444 7.50 -10.91 -11.23
C VAL A 444 6.48 -11.40 -10.20
N GLU A 445 6.96 -12.02 -9.14
CA GLU A 445 6.11 -12.55 -8.08
C GLU A 445 6.37 -11.82 -6.76
N ILE A 446 5.31 -11.32 -6.13
CA ILE A 446 5.36 -10.62 -4.85
C ILE A 446 4.40 -11.29 -3.86
N TYR A 447 4.98 -11.81 -2.77
CA TYR A 447 4.28 -12.53 -1.72
C TYR A 447 4.49 -11.89 -0.34
N LEU A 448 3.39 -11.53 0.32
CA LEU A 448 3.35 -10.82 1.61
C LEU A 448 3.95 -9.40 1.53
N GLY A 449 3.46 -8.47 2.34
CA GLY A 449 3.98 -7.10 2.42
C GLY A 449 3.24 -6.08 1.56
N ASN A 450 3.85 -4.91 1.40
CA ASN A 450 3.33 -3.80 0.60
C ASN A 450 4.24 -3.50 -0.60
N ALA A 451 3.64 -3.31 -1.78
CA ALA A 451 4.41 -3.03 -3.00
C ALA A 451 3.85 -1.84 -3.78
N VAL A 452 4.74 -0.98 -4.25
CA VAL A 452 4.45 0.06 -5.24
C VAL A 452 5.17 -0.28 -6.54
N VAL A 453 4.40 -0.71 -7.53
CA VAL A 453 4.89 -1.10 -8.86
C VAL A 453 4.45 -0.03 -9.86
N SER A 454 5.41 0.73 -10.41
CA SER A 454 5.08 1.86 -11.29
C SER A 454 5.97 2.04 -12.51
N ASP A 455 5.43 2.57 -13.60
CA ASP A 455 6.20 2.95 -14.79
C ASP A 455 7.05 1.80 -15.39
N ASN A 456 6.62 0.54 -15.21
CA ASN A 456 7.28 -0.64 -15.75
C ASN A 456 6.57 -1.13 -17.02
N VAL A 457 7.28 -1.94 -17.79
CA VAL A 457 6.75 -2.69 -18.94
C VAL A 457 6.90 -4.17 -18.64
N PHE A 458 5.84 -4.94 -18.85
CA PHE A 458 5.85 -6.40 -18.85
C PHE A 458 5.45 -6.87 -20.23
N GLU A 459 6.38 -7.46 -20.98
CA GLU A 459 6.13 -7.83 -22.37
C GLU A 459 6.64 -9.21 -22.77
N ASP A 460 5.90 -9.88 -23.64
CA ASP A 460 6.30 -11.12 -24.29
C ASP A 460 6.75 -12.22 -23.29
N ASN A 461 6.00 -12.38 -22.19
CA ASN A 461 6.21 -13.43 -21.20
C ASN A 461 5.20 -14.57 -21.39
N ASP A 462 5.65 -15.83 -21.46
CA ASP A 462 4.81 -17.04 -21.45
C ASP A 462 4.88 -17.67 -20.05
N VAL A 463 3.85 -17.49 -19.25
CA VAL A 463 3.86 -17.68 -17.80
C VAL A 463 2.70 -18.56 -17.34
N ASP A 464 2.81 -19.20 -16.18
CA ASP A 464 1.77 -20.06 -15.62
C ASP A 464 0.54 -19.25 -15.16
N ASP A 465 0.82 -18.11 -14.53
CA ASP A 465 -0.17 -17.12 -14.10
C ASP A 465 0.12 -15.76 -14.77
N GLY A 466 0.05 -14.65 -14.04
CA GLY A 466 0.25 -13.33 -14.65
C GLY A 466 1.70 -12.94 -14.83
N ALA A 467 1.97 -12.03 -15.77
CA ALA A 467 3.30 -11.44 -15.92
C ALA A 467 3.77 -10.83 -14.59
N ILE A 468 2.83 -10.23 -13.83
CA ILE A 468 2.99 -10.00 -12.40
C ILE A 468 1.96 -10.80 -11.58
N PHE A 469 2.41 -11.41 -10.47
CA PHE A 469 1.54 -12.09 -9.51
C PHE A 469 1.71 -11.51 -8.11
N LEU A 470 0.61 -11.00 -7.56
CA LEU A 470 0.46 -10.36 -6.26
C LEU A 470 -0.44 -11.22 -5.38
N TYR A 471 0.07 -11.74 -4.26
CA TYR A 471 -0.73 -12.55 -3.35
C TYR A 471 -0.37 -12.34 -1.88
N TYR A 472 -1.40 -12.28 -1.02
CA TYR A 472 -1.31 -11.82 0.38
C TYR A 472 -0.59 -10.47 0.56
N CYS A 473 -0.68 -9.56 -0.41
CA CYS A 473 0.03 -8.28 -0.39
C CYS A 473 -0.93 -7.09 -0.58
N GLY A 474 -0.57 -5.94 0.00
CA GLY A 474 -1.20 -4.66 -0.26
C GLY A 474 -0.36 -3.78 -1.19
N GLY A 475 -0.90 -2.63 -1.57
CA GLY A 475 -0.18 -1.59 -2.30
C GLY A 475 -0.78 -1.24 -3.66
N THR A 476 0.07 -0.75 -4.57
CA THR A 476 -0.38 -0.11 -5.82
C THR A 476 0.38 -0.65 -7.04
N VAL A 477 -0.36 -0.93 -8.11
CA VAL A 477 0.17 -1.17 -9.46
C VAL A 477 -0.33 -0.02 -10.34
N LYS A 478 0.56 0.89 -10.74
CA LYS A 478 0.16 2.08 -11.52
C LYS A 478 1.05 2.46 -12.68
N ASN A 479 0.49 3.04 -13.74
CA ASN A 479 1.25 3.53 -14.90
C ASN A 479 2.15 2.47 -15.55
N ASN A 480 1.82 1.18 -15.43
CA ASN A 480 2.58 0.12 -16.07
C ASN A 480 1.94 -0.27 -17.40
N ALA A 481 2.75 -0.83 -18.30
CA ALA A 481 2.30 -1.43 -19.54
C ALA A 481 2.45 -2.96 -19.50
N PHE A 482 1.36 -3.70 -19.69
CA PHE A 482 1.35 -5.16 -19.79
C PHE A 482 0.95 -5.56 -21.20
N ARG A 483 1.89 -6.06 -22.01
CA ARG A 483 1.63 -6.34 -23.43
C ARG A 483 2.07 -7.71 -23.91
N ASN A 484 1.22 -8.37 -24.68
CA ASN A 484 1.53 -9.65 -25.33
C ASN A 484 2.00 -10.76 -24.37
N ASN A 485 1.58 -10.72 -23.10
CA ASN A 485 1.89 -11.78 -22.16
C ASN A 485 0.85 -12.90 -22.27
N ARG A 486 1.28 -14.14 -22.06
CA ARG A 486 0.45 -15.34 -22.12
C ARG A 486 0.49 -16.05 -20.78
N GLY A 487 -0.63 -16.06 -20.08
CA GLY A 487 -0.85 -16.88 -18.89
C GLY A 487 -1.46 -18.23 -19.26
N THR A 488 -0.88 -19.37 -18.83
CA THR A 488 -1.50 -20.68 -19.13
C THR A 488 -2.80 -20.89 -18.35
N SER A 489 -2.94 -20.25 -17.18
CA SER A 489 -4.12 -20.37 -16.31
C SER A 489 -4.81 -19.04 -16.02
N HIS A 490 -4.13 -18.05 -15.43
CA HIS A 490 -4.80 -16.84 -14.94
C HIS A 490 -3.99 -15.57 -15.25
N GLY A 491 -4.66 -14.47 -15.57
CA GLY A 491 -4.08 -13.15 -15.35
C GLY A 491 -2.96 -12.76 -16.30
N GLY A 492 -3.00 -13.14 -17.58
CA GLY A 492 -1.88 -13.00 -18.54
C GLY A 492 -1.05 -11.73 -18.37
N GLY A 493 -1.68 -10.57 -18.18
CA GLY A 493 -1.04 -9.36 -17.66
C GLY A 493 -0.83 -9.39 -16.13
N ILE A 494 -1.91 -9.18 -15.37
CA ILE A 494 -1.88 -9.03 -13.90
C ILE A 494 -2.68 -10.13 -13.21
N ARG A 495 -2.09 -10.78 -12.19
CA ARG A 495 -2.78 -11.68 -11.26
C ARG A 495 -2.76 -11.11 -9.83
N VAL A 496 -3.94 -11.00 -9.21
CA VAL A 496 -4.11 -10.62 -7.79
C VAL A 496 -4.92 -11.68 -7.06
N ALA A 497 -4.36 -12.31 -6.03
CA ALA A 497 -5.01 -13.40 -5.29
C ALA A 497 -4.90 -13.26 -3.76
N SER A 498 -5.59 -14.16 -3.06
CA SER A 498 -5.41 -14.44 -1.63
C SER A 498 -5.38 -13.21 -0.74
N TRP A 499 -6.53 -12.57 -0.55
CA TRP A 499 -6.73 -11.49 0.44
C TRP A 499 -5.91 -10.22 0.18
N SER A 500 -5.55 -9.96 -1.08
CA SER A 500 -4.75 -8.79 -1.47
C SER A 500 -5.63 -7.57 -1.79
N PRO A 501 -5.59 -6.47 -1.01
CA PRO A 501 -6.32 -5.24 -1.26
C PRO A 501 -5.53 -4.29 -2.18
N MET A 502 -5.27 -4.71 -3.42
CA MET A 502 -4.48 -3.93 -4.37
C MET A 502 -5.27 -2.76 -4.97
N LEU A 503 -4.60 -1.61 -5.12
CA LEU A 503 -5.02 -0.56 -6.05
C LEU A 503 -4.34 -0.77 -7.40
N ILE A 504 -5.12 -1.05 -8.44
CA ILE A 504 -4.65 -1.20 -9.82
C ILE A 504 -5.17 -0.02 -10.61
N GLU A 505 -4.30 0.93 -10.95
CA GLU A 505 -4.73 2.17 -11.61
C GLU A 505 -3.87 2.68 -12.75
N ALA A 506 -4.45 3.33 -13.75
CA ALA A 506 -3.70 3.99 -14.82
C ALA A 506 -2.75 3.05 -15.60
N ASN A 507 -3.03 1.74 -15.64
CA ASN A 507 -2.21 0.79 -16.40
C ASN A 507 -2.75 0.63 -17.83
N THR A 508 -1.86 0.37 -18.77
CA THR A 508 -2.18 -0.02 -20.15
C THR A 508 -1.96 -1.52 -20.32
N ILE A 509 -3.01 -2.29 -20.57
CA ILE A 509 -2.99 -3.75 -20.58
C ILE A 509 -3.51 -4.22 -21.93
N THR A 510 -2.62 -4.70 -22.80
CA THR A 510 -2.92 -4.88 -24.23
C THR A 510 -2.46 -6.22 -24.80
N GLY A 511 -3.30 -6.91 -25.58
CA GLY A 511 -2.83 -8.10 -26.33
C GLY A 511 -2.47 -9.31 -25.47
N ASN A 512 -2.87 -9.35 -24.20
CA ASN A 512 -2.53 -10.47 -23.31
C ASN A 512 -3.52 -11.63 -23.50
N THR A 513 -3.07 -12.85 -23.25
CA THR A 513 -3.89 -14.06 -23.37
C THR A 513 -3.86 -14.88 -22.08
N ALA A 514 -4.99 -15.46 -21.68
CA ALA A 514 -5.02 -16.43 -20.57
C ALA A 514 -6.21 -17.39 -20.66
N LYS A 515 -6.35 -18.30 -19.69
CA LYS A 515 -7.61 -19.05 -19.55
C LYS A 515 -8.69 -18.21 -18.86
N TYR A 516 -8.36 -17.51 -17.78
CA TYR A 516 -9.26 -16.56 -17.10
C TYR A 516 -8.59 -15.21 -16.84
N GLY A 517 -9.29 -14.10 -17.10
CA GLY A 517 -8.78 -12.76 -16.77
C GLY A 517 -7.54 -12.41 -17.57
N ALA A 518 -7.59 -12.41 -18.90
CA ALA A 518 -6.37 -12.31 -19.72
C ALA A 518 -5.63 -10.98 -19.50
N GLY A 519 -6.36 -9.87 -19.39
CA GLY A 519 -5.77 -8.61 -18.92
C GLY A 519 -5.47 -8.66 -17.42
N ILE A 520 -6.52 -8.73 -16.60
CA ILE A 520 -6.43 -8.77 -15.13
C ILE A 520 -7.25 -9.94 -14.59
N ASN A 521 -6.65 -10.70 -13.68
CA ASN A 521 -7.35 -11.74 -12.91
C ASN A 521 -7.27 -11.46 -11.40
N ALA A 522 -8.41 -11.15 -10.80
CA ALA A 522 -8.59 -10.83 -9.39
C ALA A 522 -9.34 -11.94 -8.62
N LEU A 523 -9.16 -13.22 -9.00
CA LEU A 523 -9.71 -14.35 -8.25
C LEU A 523 -9.10 -14.43 -6.85
N GLY A 524 -9.93 -14.36 -5.81
CA GLY A 524 -9.49 -14.37 -4.40
C GLY A 524 -8.95 -13.02 -3.88
N ALA A 525 -8.93 -11.98 -4.72
CA ALA A 525 -8.63 -10.62 -4.28
C ALA A 525 -9.75 -10.10 -3.37
N ARG A 526 -9.41 -9.29 -2.38
CA ARG A 526 -10.40 -8.78 -1.41
C ARG A 526 -10.20 -7.30 -1.27
N TYR A 527 -11.25 -6.53 -1.54
CA TYR A 527 -11.21 -5.07 -1.48
C TYR A 527 -10.21 -4.46 -2.48
N ALA A 528 -9.95 -5.15 -3.59
CA ALA A 528 -9.15 -4.58 -4.66
C ALA A 528 -9.93 -3.46 -5.35
N THR A 529 -9.25 -2.36 -5.65
CA THR A 529 -9.78 -1.25 -6.45
C THR A 529 -9.09 -1.24 -7.79
N ILE A 530 -9.86 -1.39 -8.87
CA ILE A 530 -9.37 -1.45 -10.24
C ILE A 530 -9.99 -0.27 -10.97
N ARG A 531 -9.18 0.76 -11.27
CA ARG A 531 -9.70 2.00 -11.85
C ARG A 531 -8.79 2.68 -12.86
N ASN A 532 -9.33 3.51 -13.73
CA ASN A 532 -8.53 4.28 -14.69
C ASN A 532 -7.60 3.41 -15.57
N ASN A 533 -7.88 2.12 -15.75
CA ASN A 533 -7.04 1.27 -16.59
C ASN A 533 -7.57 1.23 -18.01
N LEU A 534 -6.64 1.18 -18.96
CA LEU A 534 -6.91 0.91 -20.37
C LEU A 534 -6.63 -0.57 -20.68
N ILE A 535 -7.67 -1.33 -21.00
CA ILE A 535 -7.60 -2.78 -21.20
C ILE A 535 -8.08 -3.12 -22.62
N VAL A 536 -7.16 -3.44 -23.53
CA VAL A 536 -7.46 -3.55 -24.97
C VAL A 536 -7.01 -4.87 -25.55
N ASP A 537 -7.83 -5.51 -26.38
CA ASP A 537 -7.42 -6.68 -27.17
C ASP A 537 -6.87 -7.84 -26.31
N ASN A 538 -7.45 -8.06 -25.13
CA ASN A 538 -7.04 -9.17 -24.26
C ASN A 538 -7.99 -10.36 -24.45
N HIS A 539 -7.43 -11.57 -24.60
CA HIS A 539 -8.19 -12.75 -24.99
C HIS A 539 -8.10 -13.89 -23.98
N ALA A 540 -9.22 -14.16 -23.30
CA ALA A 540 -9.39 -15.31 -22.42
C ALA A 540 -10.02 -16.50 -23.17
N SER A 541 -9.51 -17.72 -22.98
CA SER A 541 -10.16 -18.92 -23.54
C SER A 541 -11.46 -19.30 -22.82
N MET A 542 -11.64 -18.84 -21.59
CA MET A 542 -12.88 -18.99 -20.81
C MET A 542 -13.44 -17.60 -20.49
N GLY A 543 -13.42 -17.16 -19.22
CA GLY A 543 -14.07 -15.92 -18.80
C GLY A 543 -13.12 -14.75 -18.53
N GLY A 544 -13.64 -13.52 -18.68
CA GLY A 544 -12.94 -12.27 -18.39
C GLY A 544 -11.80 -12.00 -19.36
N GLY A 545 -12.10 -11.66 -20.61
CA GLY A 545 -11.05 -11.24 -21.57
C GLY A 545 -10.26 -10.06 -21.03
N GLY A 546 -10.96 -8.99 -20.66
CA GLY A 546 -10.36 -7.84 -19.99
C GLY A 546 -10.08 -8.11 -18.52
N LEU A 547 -11.12 -8.39 -17.73
CA LEU A 547 -11.06 -8.52 -16.28
C LEU A 547 -11.89 -9.70 -15.78
N TYR A 548 -11.33 -10.47 -14.85
CA TYR A 548 -12.02 -11.57 -14.18
C TYR A 548 -11.96 -11.42 -12.66
N LEU A 549 -13.12 -11.45 -12.00
CA LEU A 549 -13.28 -11.46 -10.55
C LEU A 549 -14.06 -12.71 -10.12
N ALA A 550 -13.61 -13.34 -9.05
CA ALA A 550 -14.32 -14.46 -8.43
C ALA A 550 -13.98 -14.52 -6.95
N ASN A 551 -14.96 -14.23 -6.10
CA ASN A 551 -14.84 -14.30 -4.65
C ASN A 551 -16.02 -15.04 -4.02
N PRO A 552 -15.79 -16.22 -3.43
CA PRO A 552 -16.86 -17.01 -2.84
C PRO A 552 -17.39 -16.47 -1.49
N ASP A 553 -16.68 -15.57 -0.79
CA ASP A 553 -17.06 -15.12 0.58
C ASP A 553 -17.42 -13.63 0.74
N ALA A 554 -18.03 -13.01 -0.29
CA ALA A 554 -18.63 -11.66 -0.22
C ALA A 554 -17.66 -10.50 0.12
N TYR A 555 -16.68 -10.26 -0.75
CA TYR A 555 -15.70 -9.17 -0.57
C TYR A 555 -15.84 -8.15 -1.69
N ASN A 556 -16.19 -6.92 -1.32
CA ASN A 556 -16.52 -5.82 -2.22
C ASN A 556 -15.28 -5.32 -2.99
N ASN A 557 -14.97 -5.90 -4.15
CA ASN A 557 -14.03 -5.29 -5.07
C ASN A 557 -14.73 -4.17 -5.84
N LEU A 558 -13.95 -3.15 -6.17
CA LEU A 558 -14.43 -1.95 -6.84
C LEU A 558 -13.80 -1.85 -8.22
N VAL A 559 -14.63 -1.84 -9.26
CA VAL A 559 -14.20 -1.72 -10.65
C VAL A 559 -14.82 -0.48 -11.26
N HIS A 560 -14.07 0.60 -11.43
CA HIS A 560 -14.66 1.84 -11.92
C HIS A 560 -13.75 2.67 -12.79
N ASP A 561 -14.33 3.50 -13.67
CA ASP A 561 -13.57 4.39 -14.56
C ASP A 561 -12.54 3.62 -15.40
N ASN A 562 -12.81 2.38 -15.83
CA ASN A 562 -11.93 1.65 -16.76
C ASN A 562 -12.45 1.74 -18.19
N THR A 563 -11.54 1.69 -19.17
CA THR A 563 -11.89 1.59 -20.58
C THR A 563 -11.42 0.24 -21.11
N ILE A 564 -12.38 -0.62 -21.48
CA ILE A 564 -12.17 -2.01 -21.89
C ILE A 564 -12.68 -2.19 -23.32
N VAL A 565 -11.79 -2.55 -24.24
CA VAL A 565 -12.07 -2.54 -25.68
C VAL A 565 -11.55 -3.79 -26.36
N ASP A 566 -12.31 -4.33 -27.31
CA ASP A 566 -11.91 -5.44 -28.19
C ASP A 566 -11.43 -6.72 -27.45
N CYS A 567 -11.80 -6.87 -26.17
CA CYS A 567 -11.43 -8.04 -25.37
C CYS A 567 -12.34 -9.23 -25.67
N SER A 568 -11.85 -10.46 -25.50
CA SER A 568 -12.64 -11.66 -25.81
C SER A 568 -12.62 -12.75 -24.75
N SER A 569 -13.71 -13.51 -24.65
CA SER A 569 -13.87 -14.70 -23.82
C SER A 569 -14.44 -15.86 -24.65
N GLY A 570 -13.79 -17.04 -24.61
CA GLY A 570 -14.14 -18.19 -25.46
C GLY A 570 -15.43 -18.92 -25.08
N ASP A 571 -15.92 -18.75 -23.85
CA ASP A 571 -17.18 -19.34 -23.36
C ASP A 571 -18.32 -18.32 -23.18
N ASN A 572 -18.09 -17.08 -23.62
CA ASN A 572 -18.96 -15.91 -23.47
C ASN A 572 -19.18 -15.41 -22.04
N THR A 573 -18.46 -15.90 -21.03
CA THR A 573 -18.52 -15.40 -19.65
C THR A 573 -17.65 -14.15 -19.47
N GLY A 574 -18.10 -13.03 -20.03
CA GLY A 574 -17.45 -11.72 -19.87
C GLY A 574 -16.27 -11.50 -20.82
N GLY A 575 -16.53 -11.08 -22.06
CA GLY A 575 -15.49 -10.60 -22.98
C GLY A 575 -14.74 -9.40 -22.40
N GLY A 576 -15.49 -8.45 -21.82
CA GLY A 576 -14.94 -7.34 -21.05
C GLY A 576 -14.67 -7.73 -19.60
N ILE A 577 -15.73 -7.82 -18.79
CA ILE A 577 -15.66 -8.08 -17.34
C ILE A 577 -16.48 -9.31 -16.97
N CYS A 578 -15.88 -10.21 -16.19
CA CYS A 578 -16.53 -11.40 -15.65
C CYS A 578 -16.53 -11.37 -14.12
N PHE A 579 -17.70 -11.46 -13.51
CA PHE A 579 -17.91 -11.67 -12.08
C PHE A 579 -18.42 -13.09 -11.82
N ALA A 580 -17.50 -14.05 -11.70
CA ALA A 580 -17.87 -15.47 -11.56
C ALA A 580 -18.36 -15.84 -10.15
N ALA A 581 -18.12 -15.00 -9.15
CA ALA A 581 -18.76 -15.03 -7.84
C ALA A 581 -18.67 -13.61 -7.26
N ALA A 582 -19.78 -12.86 -7.34
CA ALA A 582 -19.77 -11.40 -7.28
C ALA A 582 -20.30 -10.81 -5.96
N ASP A 583 -20.44 -11.58 -4.88
CA ASP A 583 -21.18 -11.09 -3.71
C ASP A 583 -20.55 -9.81 -3.14
N GLY A 584 -21.27 -8.68 -3.25
CA GLY A 584 -20.80 -7.34 -2.85
C GLY A 584 -19.88 -6.60 -3.83
N ASP A 585 -19.46 -7.21 -4.95
CA ASP A 585 -18.66 -6.54 -5.97
C ASP A 585 -19.44 -5.42 -6.69
N THR A 586 -18.75 -4.34 -7.03
CA THR A 586 -19.36 -3.15 -7.63
C THR A 586 -18.62 -2.75 -8.90
N ALA A 587 -19.37 -2.45 -9.97
CA ALA A 587 -18.79 -1.84 -11.17
C ALA A 587 -19.62 -0.69 -11.73
N TYR A 588 -19.01 0.50 -11.82
CA TYR A 588 -19.63 1.69 -12.37
C TYR A 588 -18.65 2.56 -13.17
N ASN A 589 -19.16 3.46 -14.00
CA ASN A 589 -18.34 4.35 -14.85
C ASN A 589 -17.35 3.65 -15.78
N ASN A 590 -17.55 2.37 -16.10
CA ASN A 590 -16.67 1.69 -17.05
C ASN A 590 -17.20 1.85 -18.48
N ILE A 591 -16.29 2.02 -19.44
CA ILE A 591 -16.60 1.81 -20.86
C ILE A 591 -16.21 0.36 -21.22
N VAL A 592 -17.14 -0.43 -21.74
CA VAL A 592 -16.88 -1.78 -22.24
C VAL A 592 -17.47 -1.93 -23.64
N VAL A 593 -16.60 -1.98 -24.66
CA VAL A 593 -17.06 -1.97 -26.06
C VAL A 593 -16.38 -3.00 -26.94
N ASN A 594 -17.10 -3.41 -27.98
CA ASN A 594 -16.64 -4.35 -29.02
C ASN A 594 -16.11 -5.69 -28.49
N CYS A 595 -16.49 -6.08 -27.26
CA CYS A 595 -15.99 -7.31 -26.68
C CYS A 595 -16.72 -8.53 -27.26
N GLN A 596 -15.96 -9.63 -27.44
CA GLN A 596 -16.50 -10.94 -27.82
C GLN A 596 -16.67 -11.82 -26.58
N GLY A 597 -17.86 -12.35 -26.36
CA GLY A 597 -18.38 -12.65 -25.02
C GLY A 597 -19.14 -11.44 -24.46
N ASN A 598 -20.00 -11.68 -23.46
CA ASN A 598 -20.84 -10.60 -22.93
C ASN A 598 -19.96 -9.44 -22.43
N GLY A 599 -20.37 -8.18 -22.61
CA GLY A 599 -19.59 -7.02 -22.15
C GLY A 599 -19.28 -7.12 -20.65
N ILE A 600 -20.32 -7.18 -19.83
CA ILE A 600 -20.25 -7.50 -18.40
C ILE A 600 -21.10 -8.73 -18.12
N TRP A 601 -20.51 -9.74 -17.48
CA TRP A 601 -21.19 -10.98 -17.11
C TRP A 601 -21.07 -11.26 -15.61
N ALA A 602 -22.12 -11.81 -15.00
CA ALA A 602 -22.06 -12.33 -13.63
C ALA A 602 -22.71 -13.71 -13.51
N ALA A 603 -22.11 -14.61 -12.71
CA ALA A 603 -22.69 -15.91 -12.40
C ALA A 603 -23.86 -15.78 -11.39
N SER A 604 -23.69 -14.87 -10.43
CA SER A 604 -24.67 -14.41 -9.47
C SER A 604 -24.37 -12.95 -9.13
N SER A 605 -25.39 -12.11 -8.96
CA SER A 605 -25.24 -10.69 -8.66
C SER A 605 -25.88 -10.32 -7.32
N ILE A 606 -25.43 -10.96 -6.24
CA ILE A 606 -25.97 -10.75 -4.90
C ILE A 606 -25.27 -9.53 -4.30
N ASN A 607 -26.03 -8.54 -3.81
CA ASN A 607 -25.51 -7.29 -3.23
C ASN A 607 -24.53 -6.49 -4.12
N CYS A 608 -24.51 -6.75 -5.43
CA CYS A 608 -23.68 -6.01 -6.36
C CYS A 608 -24.32 -4.69 -6.78
N TYR A 609 -23.49 -3.75 -7.22
CA TYR A 609 -23.96 -2.52 -7.84
C TYR A 609 -23.35 -2.35 -9.24
N PHE A 610 -24.19 -2.39 -10.27
CA PHE A 610 -23.79 -2.25 -11.67
C PHE A 610 -24.56 -1.12 -12.33
N ASP A 611 -23.97 0.07 -12.43
CA ASP A 611 -24.67 1.26 -12.95
C ASP A 611 -23.69 2.26 -13.57
N TYR A 612 -24.17 3.26 -14.31
CA TYR A 612 -23.32 4.29 -14.94
C TYR A 612 -22.21 3.74 -15.84
N ASN A 613 -22.34 2.54 -16.39
CA ASN A 613 -21.39 2.01 -17.36
C ASN A 613 -21.86 2.30 -18.79
N CYS A 614 -20.91 2.49 -19.71
CA CYS A 614 -21.18 2.55 -21.14
C CYS A 614 -20.85 1.21 -21.78
N LEU A 615 -21.86 0.52 -22.32
CA LEU A 615 -21.67 -0.75 -23.03
C LEU A 615 -22.19 -0.64 -24.46
N PHE A 616 -21.35 -0.97 -25.43
CA PHE A 616 -21.70 -0.82 -26.83
C PHE A 616 -21.05 -1.89 -27.71
N ASN A 617 -21.85 -2.46 -28.61
CA ASN A 617 -21.41 -3.41 -29.63
C ASN A 617 -20.71 -4.66 -29.08
N ASN A 618 -21.09 -5.11 -27.88
CA ASN A 618 -20.61 -6.38 -27.33
C ASN A 618 -21.45 -7.56 -27.82
N VAL A 619 -20.84 -8.72 -28.04
CA VAL A 619 -21.50 -9.91 -28.59
C VAL A 619 -21.27 -11.10 -27.67
N PRO A 620 -22.29 -11.84 -27.18
CA PRO A 620 -23.67 -11.86 -27.66
C PRO A 620 -24.56 -10.75 -27.08
N GLY A 621 -24.09 -10.00 -26.11
CA GLY A 621 -24.81 -8.86 -25.54
C GLY A 621 -23.98 -8.07 -24.55
N ASP A 622 -24.50 -6.91 -24.16
CA ASP A 622 -23.82 -6.01 -23.24
C ASP A 622 -23.79 -6.56 -21.81
N TYR A 623 -24.93 -7.05 -21.30
CA TYR A 623 -25.04 -7.64 -19.97
C TYR A 623 -25.59 -9.05 -20.01
N SER A 624 -25.14 -9.90 -19.08
CA SER A 624 -25.76 -11.21 -18.82
C SER A 624 -25.55 -11.66 -17.37
N GLY A 625 -26.62 -12.16 -16.73
CA GLY A 625 -26.59 -12.59 -15.33
C GLY A 625 -26.46 -11.46 -14.30
N VAL A 626 -26.62 -10.21 -14.74
CA VAL A 626 -26.44 -9.01 -13.92
C VAL A 626 -27.77 -8.28 -13.74
N VAL A 627 -28.02 -7.74 -12.54
CA VAL A 627 -29.06 -6.72 -12.29
C VAL A 627 -28.41 -5.35 -12.37
N THR A 628 -28.83 -4.53 -13.33
CA THR A 628 -28.25 -3.20 -13.56
C THR A 628 -29.13 -2.08 -12.99
N GLY A 629 -28.50 -0.97 -12.63
CA GLY A 629 -29.20 0.31 -12.39
C GLY A 629 -29.72 0.94 -13.69
N PRO A 630 -30.49 2.03 -13.57
CA PRO A 630 -31.17 2.65 -14.71
C PRO A 630 -30.29 3.61 -15.53
N ASN A 631 -29.05 3.86 -15.13
CA ASN A 631 -28.24 4.97 -15.65
C ASN A 631 -27.14 4.53 -16.63
N GLY A 632 -27.20 3.30 -17.15
CA GLY A 632 -26.26 2.83 -18.18
C GLY A 632 -26.38 3.57 -19.50
N VAL A 633 -25.26 3.72 -20.21
CA VAL A 633 -25.18 4.27 -21.57
C VAL A 633 -25.03 3.10 -22.55
N TYR A 634 -25.86 3.08 -23.60
CA TYR A 634 -25.90 2.00 -24.61
C TYR A 634 -25.70 2.56 -26.02
N ALA A 635 -24.64 3.34 -26.18
CA ALA A 635 -24.32 4.04 -27.42
C ALA A 635 -22.81 4.07 -27.62
N ASP A 636 -22.39 4.31 -28.85
CA ASP A 636 -20.97 4.46 -29.19
C ASP A 636 -20.32 5.54 -28.31
N PRO A 637 -19.25 5.24 -27.55
CA PRO A 637 -18.55 6.23 -26.75
C PRO A 637 -17.84 7.31 -27.59
N MET A 638 -17.78 7.17 -28.92
CA MET A 638 -17.18 8.15 -29.83
C MET A 638 -15.73 8.48 -29.45
N PHE A 639 -14.86 7.47 -29.46
CA PHE A 639 -13.43 7.69 -29.22
C PHE A 639 -12.77 8.45 -30.37
N VAL A 640 -11.77 9.29 -30.07
CA VAL A 640 -10.97 10.00 -31.07
C VAL A 640 -10.32 9.01 -32.05
N GLY A 641 -10.58 9.16 -33.35
CA GLY A 641 -10.08 8.26 -34.38
C GLY A 641 -8.61 8.51 -34.75
N GLY A 642 -7.90 7.46 -35.19
CA GLY A 642 -6.56 7.56 -35.82
C GLY A 642 -5.41 6.96 -35.02
N ASN A 643 -5.59 6.65 -33.73
CA ASN A 643 -4.66 5.89 -32.92
C ASN A 643 -5.39 4.73 -32.22
N PRO A 644 -5.00 3.46 -32.43
CA PRO A 644 -5.65 2.30 -31.81
C PRO A 644 -5.49 2.22 -30.28
N PHE A 645 -4.70 3.11 -29.67
CA PHE A 645 -4.47 3.19 -28.23
C PHE A 645 -4.91 4.53 -27.60
N SER A 646 -5.50 5.45 -28.37
CA SER A 646 -6.11 6.67 -27.83
C SER A 646 -7.60 6.44 -27.70
N PHE A 647 -8.09 6.47 -26.46
CA PHE A 647 -9.49 6.28 -26.12
C PHE A 647 -10.06 7.53 -25.44
N ASP A 648 -9.53 8.69 -25.83
CA ASP A 648 -10.08 9.98 -25.46
C ASP A 648 -11.48 10.12 -26.10
N LEU A 649 -12.43 10.68 -25.36
CA LEU A 649 -13.77 10.92 -25.87
C LEU A 649 -13.78 12.11 -26.83
N MET A 650 -14.42 11.96 -27.99
CA MET A 650 -14.71 13.09 -28.89
C MET A 650 -15.71 14.05 -28.22
N PRO A 651 -15.70 15.35 -28.62
CA PRO A 651 -16.76 16.27 -28.26
C PRO A 651 -18.14 15.68 -28.58
N PHE A 652 -19.09 15.85 -27.65
CA PHE A 652 -20.46 15.31 -27.72
C PHE A 652 -20.60 13.78 -27.58
N SER A 653 -19.55 13.09 -27.13
CA SER A 653 -19.68 11.70 -26.72
C SER A 653 -20.85 11.51 -25.74
N PRO A 654 -21.64 10.43 -25.87
CA PRO A 654 -22.71 10.12 -24.92
C PRO A 654 -22.18 9.71 -23.54
N CYS A 655 -20.87 9.52 -23.38
CA CYS A 655 -20.24 9.22 -22.09
C CYS A 655 -19.90 10.47 -21.28
N ILE A 656 -19.95 11.66 -21.91
CA ILE A 656 -19.60 12.91 -21.26
C ILE A 656 -20.68 13.31 -20.25
N ASP A 657 -20.28 13.67 -19.03
CA ASP A 657 -21.15 14.05 -17.91
C ASP A 657 -22.20 12.99 -17.53
N LYS A 658 -21.92 11.71 -17.76
CA LYS A 658 -22.87 10.59 -17.51
C LYS A 658 -22.46 9.62 -16.42
N GLY A 659 -21.28 9.79 -15.82
CA GLY A 659 -20.77 8.94 -14.74
C GLY A 659 -21.57 9.08 -13.44
N ASN A 660 -21.03 8.65 -12.31
CA ASN A 660 -21.70 8.75 -11.02
C ASN A 660 -22.05 10.23 -10.68
N PRO A 661 -23.31 10.56 -10.32
CA PRO A 661 -23.71 11.92 -10.00
C PRO A 661 -23.22 12.42 -8.63
N ASP A 662 -22.56 11.58 -7.83
CA ASP A 662 -21.96 12.02 -6.59
C ASP A 662 -20.83 13.02 -6.88
N PRO A 663 -20.90 14.26 -6.35
CA PRO A 663 -19.90 15.28 -6.59
C PRO A 663 -18.46 14.87 -6.29
N MET A 664 -18.24 13.83 -5.48
CA MET A 664 -16.90 13.30 -5.20
C MET A 664 -16.19 12.73 -6.45
N PHE A 665 -16.94 12.34 -7.48
CA PHE A 665 -16.38 11.78 -8.70
C PHE A 665 -16.16 12.82 -9.80
N ASN A 666 -16.74 14.02 -9.67
CA ASN A 666 -16.75 15.06 -10.70
C ASN A 666 -15.40 15.27 -11.38
N ASP A 667 -15.45 15.59 -12.68
CA ASP A 667 -14.25 15.89 -13.45
C ASP A 667 -13.56 17.15 -12.91
N LEU A 668 -12.31 17.36 -13.33
CA LEU A 668 -11.46 18.44 -12.81
C LEU A 668 -12.05 19.85 -13.02
N ASP A 669 -12.98 20.03 -13.95
CA ASP A 669 -13.68 21.29 -14.19
C ASP A 669 -14.98 21.44 -13.35
N GLY A 670 -15.26 20.47 -12.50
CA GLY A 670 -16.43 20.43 -11.62
C GLY A 670 -17.71 19.94 -12.31
N SER A 671 -17.65 19.57 -13.59
CA SER A 671 -18.76 18.91 -14.27
C SER A 671 -18.95 17.49 -13.72
N ARG A 672 -20.08 16.85 -14.07
CA ARG A 672 -20.31 15.48 -13.62
C ARG A 672 -19.28 14.61 -14.32
N ASN A 673 -18.77 13.61 -13.64
CA ASN A 673 -17.67 12.85 -14.19
C ASN A 673 -18.05 12.09 -15.48
N ASP A 674 -17.10 12.02 -16.40
CA ASP A 674 -17.22 11.22 -17.60
C ASP A 674 -17.12 9.72 -17.28
N ILE A 675 -17.80 8.88 -18.08
CA ILE A 675 -17.65 7.43 -17.99
C ILE A 675 -16.36 7.03 -18.71
N GLY A 676 -15.48 6.25 -18.07
CA GLY A 676 -14.27 5.65 -18.67
C GLY A 676 -12.96 6.11 -18.01
N ALA A 677 -11.84 5.56 -18.49
CA ALA A 677 -10.50 5.82 -17.92
C ALA A 677 -9.87 7.16 -18.30
N PHE A 678 -10.42 7.83 -19.32
CA PHE A 678 -9.89 9.09 -19.84
C PHE A 678 -11.03 10.12 -19.88
N PRO A 679 -11.32 10.79 -18.76
CA PRO A 679 -12.26 11.91 -18.77
C PRO A 679 -11.73 13.03 -19.66
N VAL A 680 -12.62 13.79 -20.30
CA VAL A 680 -12.24 14.90 -21.18
C VAL A 680 -11.53 15.96 -20.34
N ILE A 681 -10.21 16.09 -20.52
CA ILE A 681 -9.46 17.19 -19.90
C ILE A 681 -10.04 18.51 -20.41
N ALA A 682 -10.39 19.43 -19.52
CA ALA A 682 -10.75 20.78 -19.91
C ALA A 682 -9.56 21.46 -20.62
N TYR A 683 -9.65 21.58 -21.94
CA TYR A 683 -8.67 22.31 -22.77
C TYR A 683 -9.28 23.61 -23.29
N VAL A 684 -8.42 24.60 -23.53
CA VAL A 684 -8.79 25.85 -24.19
C VAL A 684 -8.53 25.71 -25.68
N LEU A 685 -9.54 25.96 -26.50
CA LEU A 685 -9.38 25.99 -27.96
C LEU A 685 -8.36 27.09 -28.33
N GLY A 686 -7.28 26.72 -29.01
CA GLY A 686 -6.15 27.60 -29.32
C GLY A 686 -4.99 27.59 -28.32
N ASP A 687 -5.10 26.87 -27.20
CA ASP A 687 -4.00 26.65 -26.23
C ASP A 687 -3.29 25.32 -26.59
N ALA A 688 -2.58 25.34 -27.71
CA ALA A 688 -1.98 24.15 -28.31
C ALA A 688 -0.84 23.55 -27.48
N ASP A 689 -0.16 24.36 -26.64
CA ASP A 689 0.93 23.88 -25.77
C ASP A 689 0.47 23.53 -24.34
N GLY A 690 -0.80 23.76 -24.02
CA GLY A 690 -1.44 23.37 -22.77
C GLY A 690 -1.04 24.20 -21.55
N ASN A 691 -0.57 25.44 -21.76
CA ASN A 691 -0.14 26.32 -20.67
C ASN A 691 -1.30 27.08 -19.99
N GLY A 692 -2.54 26.93 -20.48
CA GLY A 692 -3.74 27.58 -19.98
C GLY A 692 -4.03 28.95 -20.62
N THR A 693 -3.25 29.41 -21.60
CA THR A 693 -3.42 30.72 -22.24
C THR A 693 -3.14 30.71 -23.73
N VAL A 694 -4.12 31.15 -24.53
CA VAL A 694 -3.97 31.29 -25.98
C VAL A 694 -3.07 32.47 -26.32
N ASN A 695 -1.82 32.18 -26.66
CA ASN A 695 -0.77 33.16 -26.93
C ASN A 695 0.17 32.72 -28.07
N VAL A 696 1.29 33.42 -28.25
CA VAL A 696 2.20 33.17 -29.39
C VAL A 696 2.91 31.83 -29.29
N SER A 697 3.10 31.28 -28.09
CA SER A 697 3.73 29.98 -27.89
C SER A 697 2.89 28.85 -28.50
N ASP A 698 1.56 28.98 -28.51
CA ASP A 698 0.66 28.03 -29.16
C ASP A 698 0.81 27.99 -30.67
N ALA A 699 0.92 29.17 -31.30
CA ALA A 699 1.20 29.26 -32.73
C ALA A 699 2.57 28.64 -33.07
N VAL A 700 3.57 28.82 -32.21
CA VAL A 700 4.91 28.21 -32.38
C VAL A 700 4.85 26.69 -32.18
N PHE A 701 4.09 26.22 -31.18
CA PHE A 701 3.87 24.80 -30.92
C PHE A 701 3.21 24.12 -32.11
N LEU A 702 2.15 24.70 -32.66
CA LEU A 702 1.47 24.19 -33.86
C LEU A 702 2.39 24.19 -35.09
N LEU A 703 3.21 25.23 -35.29
CA LEU A 703 4.20 25.24 -36.37
C LEU A 703 5.23 24.11 -36.23
N ASN A 704 5.67 23.82 -35.00
CA ASN A 704 6.58 22.71 -34.75
C ASN A 704 5.92 21.35 -34.97
N TYR A 705 4.66 21.19 -34.54
CA TYR A 705 3.87 20.00 -34.83
C TYR A 705 3.68 19.79 -36.35
N ILE A 706 3.25 20.83 -37.07
CA ILE A 706 2.90 20.76 -38.51
C ILE A 706 4.15 20.58 -39.40
N PHE A 707 5.26 21.26 -39.10
CA PHE A 707 6.41 21.33 -40.01
C PHE A 707 7.70 20.72 -39.46
N ALA A 708 7.80 20.46 -38.16
CA ALA A 708 9.05 20.04 -37.52
C ALA A 708 8.95 18.72 -36.72
N PHE A 709 7.89 17.93 -36.94
CA PHE A 709 7.64 16.65 -36.24
C PHE A 709 7.59 16.80 -34.71
N GLY A 710 7.13 17.95 -34.20
CA GLY A 710 6.88 18.16 -32.78
C GLY A 710 5.69 17.32 -32.27
N PRO A 711 5.50 17.24 -30.93
CA PRO A 711 4.36 16.54 -30.34
C PRO A 711 3.02 17.17 -30.76
N ALA A 712 1.97 16.35 -30.90
CA ALA A 712 0.62 16.83 -31.19
C ALA A 712 -0.01 17.54 -29.97
N PRO A 713 -0.90 18.53 -30.16
CA PRO A 713 -1.71 19.06 -29.07
C PRO A 713 -2.55 17.97 -28.42
N ILE A 714 -2.74 18.04 -27.09
CA ILE A 714 -3.51 17.04 -26.32
C ILE A 714 -4.65 17.75 -25.57
N PRO A 715 -5.92 17.51 -25.93
CA PRO A 715 -6.36 16.74 -27.10
C PRO A 715 -6.03 17.49 -28.42
N PRO A 716 -6.09 16.83 -29.59
CA PRO A 716 -5.81 17.47 -30.88
C PRO A 716 -6.66 18.72 -31.14
N ALA A 717 -7.88 18.74 -30.59
CA ALA A 717 -8.79 19.87 -30.64
C ALA A 717 -8.27 21.13 -29.92
N ALA A 718 -7.33 21.03 -28.97
CA ALA A 718 -6.67 22.21 -28.37
C ALA A 718 -5.92 23.05 -29.42
N GLY A 719 -5.49 22.41 -30.52
CA GLY A 719 -4.87 23.06 -31.67
C GLY A 719 -5.82 23.56 -32.76
N ASP A 720 -7.15 23.45 -32.58
CA ASP A 720 -8.17 23.84 -33.56
C ASP A 720 -9.06 25.00 -33.04
N PRO A 721 -8.53 26.23 -32.94
CA PRO A 721 -9.27 27.41 -32.49
C PRO A 721 -10.38 27.85 -33.44
N ASN A 722 -10.38 27.36 -34.70
CA ASN A 722 -11.33 27.76 -35.72
C ASN A 722 -12.53 26.78 -35.82
N CYS A 723 -12.44 25.63 -35.13
CA CYS A 723 -13.47 24.59 -35.06
C CYS A 723 -13.83 23.94 -36.41
N ASP A 724 -12.88 23.85 -37.35
CA ASP A 724 -13.10 23.18 -38.64
C ASP A 724 -12.83 21.67 -38.63
N GLY A 725 -12.35 21.15 -37.49
CA GLY A 725 -12.06 19.74 -37.26
C GLY A 725 -10.67 19.31 -37.70
N ASN A 726 -9.81 20.21 -38.19
CA ASN A 726 -8.47 19.89 -38.67
C ASN A 726 -7.43 20.82 -38.04
N CYS A 727 -6.56 20.31 -37.16
CA CYS A 727 -5.43 21.07 -36.63
C CYS A 727 -4.32 21.24 -37.70
N ASN A 728 -4.28 22.40 -38.35
CA ASN A 728 -3.45 22.69 -39.52
C ASN A 728 -2.94 24.15 -39.56
N ILE A 729 -2.34 24.56 -40.69
CA ILE A 729 -1.73 25.90 -40.81
C ILE A 729 -2.76 27.04 -40.71
N SER A 730 -4.03 26.79 -41.03
CA SER A 730 -5.11 27.75 -40.90
C SER A 730 -5.37 28.12 -39.43
N ASP A 731 -5.12 27.20 -38.50
CA ASP A 731 -5.23 27.41 -37.05
C ASP A 731 -4.13 28.29 -36.50
N VAL A 732 -2.90 28.08 -36.98
CA VAL A 732 -1.78 28.99 -36.68
C VAL A 732 -2.13 30.42 -37.12
N VAL A 733 -2.68 30.57 -38.32
CA VAL A 733 -3.11 31.88 -38.85
C VAL A 733 -4.25 32.45 -38.01
N TYR A 734 -5.17 31.60 -37.54
CA TYR A 734 -6.28 32.00 -36.68
C TYR A 734 -5.76 32.54 -35.32
N ILE A 735 -4.85 31.83 -34.65
CA ILE A 735 -4.22 32.25 -33.39
C ILE A 735 -3.48 33.59 -33.58
N ILE A 736 -2.67 33.72 -34.63
CA ILE A 736 -1.92 34.96 -34.92
C ILE A 736 -2.89 36.14 -35.14
N ASN A 737 -3.98 35.92 -35.87
CA ASN A 737 -4.98 36.98 -36.11
C ASN A 737 -5.74 37.36 -34.85
N TYR A 738 -6.09 36.39 -34.00
CA TYR A 738 -6.71 36.65 -32.70
C TYR A 738 -5.79 37.49 -31.80
N ILE A 739 -4.51 37.12 -31.69
CA ILE A 739 -3.54 37.80 -30.81
C ILE A 739 -3.18 39.21 -31.31
N PHE A 740 -2.89 39.37 -32.59
CA PHE A 740 -2.27 40.60 -33.11
C PHE A 740 -3.18 41.48 -33.96
N SER A 741 -4.22 40.91 -34.56
CA SER A 741 -5.02 41.59 -35.60
C SER A 741 -6.47 41.84 -35.16
N GLY A 742 -6.81 41.56 -33.90
CA GLY A 742 -8.18 41.70 -33.39
C GLY A 742 -9.17 40.73 -34.05
N GLY A 743 -8.67 39.58 -34.50
CA GLY A 743 -9.49 38.50 -35.03
C GLY A 743 -10.46 37.92 -34.00
N PRO A 744 -11.40 37.06 -34.41
CA PRO A 744 -12.36 36.45 -33.51
C PRO A 744 -11.62 35.62 -32.45
N ALA A 745 -12.19 35.56 -31.24
CA ALA A 745 -11.72 34.63 -30.22
C ALA A 745 -11.81 33.18 -30.73
N PRO A 746 -10.98 32.26 -30.21
CA PRO A 746 -11.22 30.84 -30.38
C PRO A 746 -12.66 30.50 -30.03
N CYS A 747 -13.25 29.56 -30.77
CA CYS A 747 -14.61 29.11 -30.52
C CYS A 747 -14.80 28.71 -29.04
N GLN A 748 -15.97 28.99 -28.47
CA GLN A 748 -16.31 28.59 -27.11
C GLN A 748 -16.95 27.20 -27.12
N LYS A 749 -16.68 26.41 -26.06
CA LYS A 749 -17.36 25.13 -25.79
C LYS A 749 -18.86 25.33 -25.64
#